data_AF-A0A9W7EF43-F1
#
_entry.id   AF-A0A9W7EF43-F1
#
_cell.length_a   1.000
_cell.length_b   1.000
_cell.length_c   1.000
_cell.angle_alpha   90.00
_cell.angle_beta   90.00
_cell.angle_gamma   90.00
#
_symmetry.space_group_name_H-M   'P 1'
#
loop_
_entity.id
_entity.type
_entity.pdbx_description
1 polymer ?
#
loop_
_entity_poly.entity_id
_entity_poly.type
_entity_poly.pdbx_seq_one_letter_code
_entity_poly.pdbx_strand_id
1 'polypeptide(L)'
;MHNVIKLTRASLSKSSRCFSSKPSSPPLSPLLPFTSSPSPLRIRNICLIAHIDHGKSSLSSRLLHPQTEAANDREDIGLLDTLSVEMDRGITVKATTASVIHTSKKTNEIYLINLFDSPGHVDFSKEVDRCLDVVEGGVILFDACQGVQAQTVSVYEKARKRGVKMVPVLTKVDMENSKPLEICLSVSEVFGEFDPDEIVLTSARENLGIEELLEEIVEKVPPPEVKFGDGKLRCRVVDSWYEVQRGVVCLLKLESGQLKEGDRVVVLKGEGEEGQRDSFSVQEVGVMAPNRFRTKVLDENMMGYAIIGMRNPRQASPGGVIVLHKEEKEMEKEKEDLFFTKEEGEGGSVLYASVHPKEESGFDDMVAAVERLALNDLGLEVSMQKGGGGGGGEAAGVGGGPFLGPGLRIGFQGMLHVEIFRQRLMDEFGVEALVTSPKVKYEIKYLPSAKKPRAEGKPEIEIIEDISNWPGGEDKFEVREPMVNCRVMAPHEYAGAIMELITKRRGGSMETKVIDDNIWMFTARMPWAEVVTDFHDELKSSTAGFASYDAQIDEENPMEKANLCKVEILLNGDVVDVLSFIAHNDVAASQGRSVCKKLEEVLPRQQFKIAIQAKAQNRIVARSTVQPYRKDVLVKSGKMVGGGDMSRKKKLLEKQKAGKKKMAGGKVVLSQAAFNSVITK
;
A
#
# COMPACT_ATOMS: atom_id res chain seq x y z
N MET A 1 -30.09 23.79 8.95
CA MET A 1 -30.42 25.01 8.16
C MET A 1 -30.04 26.36 8.78
N HIS A 2 -29.72 26.46 10.08
CA HIS A 2 -29.42 27.75 10.75
C HIS A 2 -28.00 28.31 10.46
N ASN A 3 -27.05 27.49 10.00
CA ASN A 3 -25.66 27.92 9.76
C ASN A 3 -25.41 28.54 8.37
N VAL A 4 -26.25 28.24 7.37
CA VAL A 4 -26.06 28.73 5.99
C VAL A 4 -26.46 30.21 5.83
N ILE A 5 -27.36 30.71 6.68
CA ILE A 5 -27.90 32.09 6.59
C ILE A 5 -26.94 33.14 7.18
N LYS A 6 -25.94 32.74 7.99
CA LYS A 6 -24.97 33.69 8.57
C LYS A 6 -23.86 34.11 7.58
N LEU A 7 -23.59 33.30 6.55
CA LEU A 7 -22.44 33.50 5.65
C LEU A 7 -22.66 34.54 4.54
N THR A 8 -23.90 34.98 4.29
CA THR A 8 -24.23 35.89 3.17
C THR A 8 -24.35 37.38 3.54
N ARG A 9 -24.10 37.78 4.79
CA ARG A 9 -24.35 39.18 5.25
C ARG A 9 -23.15 39.97 5.77
N ALA A 10 -21.94 39.40 5.82
CA ALA A 10 -20.76 40.06 6.38
C ALA A 10 -19.72 40.44 5.32
N SER A 11 -20.10 41.23 4.32
CA SER A 11 -19.14 42.04 3.58
C SER A 11 -19.81 43.33 3.12
N LEU A 12 -19.07 44.44 3.17
CA LEU A 12 -19.46 45.85 2.94
C LEU A 12 -19.77 46.68 4.21
N SER A 13 -18.73 47.00 4.97
CA SER A 13 -18.49 48.41 5.30
C SER A 13 -17.00 48.68 5.48
N LYS A 14 -16.43 49.50 4.59
CA LYS A 14 -15.12 50.12 4.76
C LYS A 14 -15.31 51.38 5.60
N SER A 15 -14.60 51.50 6.72
CA SER A 15 -14.24 52.82 7.23
C SER A 15 -12.84 52.79 7.83
N SER A 16 -12.02 53.69 7.28
CA SER A 16 -10.65 53.99 7.63
C SER A 16 -10.55 54.79 8.92
N ARG A 17 -9.62 54.42 9.81
CA ARG A 17 -8.81 55.36 10.62
C ARG A 17 -7.63 54.63 11.27
N CYS A 18 -6.42 55.13 10.99
CA CYS A 18 -5.18 54.82 11.70
C CYS A 18 -5.25 55.30 13.14
N PHE A 19 -4.68 54.55 14.09
CA PHE A 19 -3.82 55.09 15.15
C PHE A 19 -2.92 54.00 15.74
N SER A 20 -1.69 54.41 16.04
CA SER A 20 -0.55 53.62 16.49
C SER A 20 -0.67 53.24 17.97
N SER A 21 -0.36 51.99 18.32
CA SER A 21 0.54 51.60 19.43
C SER A 21 0.64 50.07 19.46
N LYS A 22 1.85 49.53 19.37
CA LYS A 22 2.11 48.10 19.60
C LYS A 22 2.07 47.85 21.10
N PRO A 23 1.19 46.99 21.65
CA PRO A 23 1.46 46.36 22.92
C PRO A 23 2.46 45.22 22.64
N SER A 24 3.62 45.29 23.28
CA SER A 24 4.58 44.18 23.33
C SER A 24 3.91 42.97 23.99
N SER A 25 3.58 41.95 23.20
CA SER A 25 3.20 40.64 23.71
C SER A 25 4.43 39.99 24.36
N PRO A 26 4.31 39.38 25.55
CA PRO A 26 5.42 38.62 26.13
C PRO A 26 5.71 37.40 25.25
N PRO A 27 6.97 36.93 25.19
CA PRO A 27 7.29 35.68 24.51
C PRO A 27 6.60 34.54 25.26
N LEU A 28 5.65 33.87 24.61
CA LEU A 28 5.07 32.62 25.11
C LEU A 28 6.12 31.53 24.97
N SER A 29 6.88 31.27 26.03
CA SER A 29 7.66 30.04 26.12
C SER A 29 6.72 28.84 25.93
N PRO A 30 7.00 27.88 25.03
CA PRO A 30 6.16 26.70 24.83
C PRO A 30 6.48 25.67 25.91
N LEU A 31 6.23 26.03 27.17
CA LEU A 31 5.97 25.02 28.18
C LEU A 31 4.56 24.50 27.86
N LEU A 32 4.41 23.19 27.66
CA LEU A 32 3.08 22.58 27.68
C LEU A 32 2.33 23.18 28.88
N PRO A 33 1.11 23.75 28.72
CA PRO A 33 0.39 24.40 29.81
C PRO A 33 0.01 23.43 30.96
N PHE A 34 0.34 22.16 30.79
CA PHE A 34 0.24 21.09 31.76
C PHE A 34 1.41 21.15 32.75
N THR A 35 1.20 21.76 33.92
CA THR A 35 2.13 21.70 35.07
C THR A 35 2.24 20.29 35.68
N SER A 36 1.32 19.40 35.30
CA SER A 36 1.21 17.97 35.64
C SER A 36 0.59 17.24 34.44
N SER A 37 0.71 15.92 34.34
CA SER A 37 0.07 15.16 33.25
C SER A 37 -1.43 15.48 33.12
N PRO A 38 -1.93 15.61 31.87
CA PRO A 38 -3.35 15.85 31.66
C PRO A 38 -4.18 14.72 32.25
N SER A 39 -5.29 15.05 32.90
CA SER A 39 -6.25 14.04 33.34
C SER A 39 -6.67 13.18 32.14
N PRO A 40 -6.75 11.84 32.28
CA PRO A 40 -7.19 10.95 31.21
C PRO A 40 -8.50 11.38 30.54
N LEU A 41 -9.40 12.01 31.30
CA LEU A 41 -10.68 12.53 30.83
C LEU A 41 -10.57 13.68 29.81
N ARG A 42 -9.40 14.31 29.72
CA ARG A 42 -9.10 15.46 28.84
C ARG A 42 -8.25 15.08 27.63
N ILE A 43 -8.09 13.78 27.38
CA ILE A 43 -7.41 13.26 26.20
C ILE A 43 -8.47 12.89 25.15
N ARG A 44 -8.19 13.14 23.87
CA ARG A 44 -8.97 12.67 22.73
C ARG A 44 -8.03 12.08 21.70
N ASN A 45 -8.20 10.81 21.34
CA ASN A 45 -7.43 10.20 20.27
C ASN A 45 -8.31 10.07 19.04
N ILE A 46 -7.88 10.69 17.95
CA ILE A 46 -8.63 10.73 16.70
C ILE A 46 -7.77 10.32 15.51
N CYS A 47 -8.38 9.70 14.51
CA CYS A 47 -7.78 9.53 13.20
C CYS A 47 -8.52 10.38 12.15
N LEU A 48 -7.80 10.87 11.15
CA LEU A 48 -8.41 11.48 9.97
C LEU A 48 -8.58 10.43 8.88
N ILE A 49 -9.78 10.33 8.33
CA ILE A 49 -10.15 9.36 7.29
C ILE A 49 -10.69 10.13 6.10
N ALA A 50 -10.12 9.92 4.92
CA ALA A 50 -10.56 10.58 3.71
C ALA A 50 -10.22 9.73 2.48
N HIS A 51 -10.96 9.93 1.39
CA HIS A 51 -10.47 9.46 0.08
C HIS A 51 -9.29 10.33 -0.39
N ILE A 52 -8.59 9.85 -1.41
CA ILE A 52 -7.51 10.59 -2.07
C ILE A 52 -8.05 11.96 -2.51
N ASP A 53 -7.22 12.98 -2.34
CA ASP A 53 -7.52 14.38 -2.67
C ASP A 53 -8.67 15.03 -1.90
N HIS A 54 -9.33 14.40 -0.92
CA HIS A 54 -10.37 15.03 -0.09
C HIS A 54 -9.82 16.08 0.92
N GLY A 55 -8.56 16.49 0.82
CA GLY A 55 -7.99 17.58 1.62
C GLY A 55 -7.56 17.19 3.05
N LYS A 56 -7.29 15.89 3.29
CA LYS A 56 -6.84 15.36 4.59
C LYS A 56 -5.58 16.02 5.12
N SER A 57 -4.47 16.01 4.36
CA SER A 57 -3.20 16.63 4.77
C SER A 57 -3.31 18.14 4.98
N SER A 58 -4.15 18.80 4.18
CA SER A 58 -4.41 20.23 4.32
C SER A 58 -5.17 20.53 5.62
N LEU A 59 -6.18 19.72 5.96
CA LEU A 59 -6.93 19.84 7.19
C LEU A 59 -6.06 19.52 8.42
N SER A 60 -5.26 18.45 8.37
CA SER A 60 -4.35 18.06 9.45
C SER A 60 -3.34 19.15 9.76
N SER A 61 -2.72 19.72 8.73
CA SER A 61 -1.81 20.87 8.86
C SER A 61 -2.51 22.07 9.51
N ARG A 62 -3.78 22.34 9.13
CA ARG A 62 -4.54 23.48 9.68
C ARG A 62 -4.96 23.28 11.13
N LEU A 63 -5.23 22.04 11.54
CA LEU A 63 -5.50 21.70 12.94
C LEU A 63 -4.27 21.89 13.84
N LEU A 64 -3.06 21.71 13.29
CA LEU A 64 -1.79 21.91 14.01
C LEU A 64 -1.33 23.38 14.06
N HIS A 65 -1.80 24.19 13.12
CA HIS A 65 -1.41 25.60 12.93
C HIS A 65 -1.45 26.48 14.20
N PRO A 66 -2.47 26.39 15.09
CA PRO A 66 -2.54 27.23 16.28
C PRO A 66 -1.35 27.12 17.25
N GLN A 67 -0.52 26.08 17.11
CA GLN A 67 0.58 25.77 18.02
C GLN A 67 1.97 25.96 17.40
N THR A 68 2.04 26.25 16.11
CA THR A 68 3.28 26.49 15.39
C THR A 68 3.50 27.99 15.23
N GLU A 69 4.51 28.56 15.93
CA GLU A 69 4.86 29.99 15.81
C GLU A 69 5.33 30.42 14.40
N ALA A 70 5.55 29.47 13.48
CA ALA A 70 6.33 29.69 12.26
C ALA A 70 5.52 29.88 10.95
N ALA A 71 4.23 29.56 10.87
CA ALA A 71 3.58 29.39 9.57
C ALA A 71 2.59 30.51 9.21
N ASN A 72 3.03 31.77 9.07
CA ASN A 72 2.18 32.83 8.49
C ASN A 72 2.04 32.72 6.96
N ASP A 73 2.74 31.77 6.33
CA ASP A 73 2.77 31.64 4.87
C ASP A 73 1.87 30.52 4.35
N ARG A 74 1.29 30.79 3.19
CA ARG A 74 0.45 29.86 2.42
C ARG A 74 1.23 28.63 1.89
N GLU A 75 2.52 28.53 2.19
CA GLU A 75 3.46 27.53 1.66
C GLU A 75 3.56 26.27 2.53
N ASP A 76 3.02 26.26 3.76
CA ASP A 76 3.14 25.14 4.72
C ASP A 76 1.94 24.15 4.66
N ILE A 77 1.52 23.74 3.46
CA ILE A 77 0.56 22.64 3.30
C ILE A 77 1.37 21.34 3.29
N GLY A 78 1.29 20.51 4.34
CA GLY A 78 2.00 19.23 4.42
C GLY A 78 2.95 19.07 5.61
N LEU A 79 2.67 19.70 6.77
CA LEU A 79 3.54 19.60 7.97
C LEU A 79 3.78 18.16 8.44
N LEU A 80 2.84 17.26 8.12
CA LEU A 80 2.87 15.84 8.48
C LEU A 80 3.39 14.92 7.37
N ASP A 81 3.45 15.41 6.13
CA ASP A 81 3.94 14.66 4.98
C ASP A 81 5.47 14.83 4.93
N THR A 82 6.19 13.85 5.44
CA THR A 82 7.66 13.96 5.66
C THR A 82 8.48 13.31 4.55
N LEU A 83 7.87 12.41 3.78
CA LEU A 83 8.56 11.70 2.70
C LEU A 83 8.47 12.50 1.39
N SER A 84 9.53 12.46 0.57
CA SER A 84 9.55 13.11 -0.77
C SER A 84 8.37 12.66 -1.64
N VAL A 85 8.12 11.35 -1.65
CA VAL A 85 7.00 10.69 -2.34
C VAL A 85 5.63 11.20 -1.90
N GLU A 86 5.46 11.55 -0.62
CA GLU A 86 4.18 12.06 -0.10
C GLU A 86 3.93 13.47 -0.63
N MET A 87 4.96 14.33 -0.60
CA MET A 87 4.90 15.69 -1.13
C MET A 87 4.71 15.73 -2.65
N ASP A 88 5.42 14.88 -3.40
CA ASP A 88 5.34 14.85 -4.87
C ASP A 88 3.98 14.37 -5.38
N ARG A 89 3.38 13.39 -4.70
CA ARG A 89 2.12 12.76 -5.11
C ARG A 89 0.89 13.33 -4.38
N GLY A 90 1.08 14.15 -3.36
CA GLY A 90 -0.02 14.70 -2.54
C GLY A 90 -0.80 13.64 -1.74
N ILE A 91 -0.15 12.54 -1.38
CA ILE A 91 -0.76 11.41 -0.65
C ILE A 91 -0.05 11.17 0.67
N THR A 92 -0.77 10.69 1.67
CA THR A 92 -0.16 10.18 2.91
C THR A 92 0.06 8.68 2.75
N VAL A 93 1.31 8.25 2.88
CA VAL A 93 1.72 6.84 2.77
C VAL A 93 1.87 6.23 4.15
N LYS A 94 2.44 6.99 5.09
CA LYS A 94 2.66 6.53 6.47
C LYS A 94 1.79 7.32 7.44
N ALA A 95 1.14 6.61 8.35
CA ALA A 95 0.41 7.25 9.43
C ALA A 95 1.37 8.04 10.33
N THR A 96 1.18 9.34 10.42
CA THR A 96 1.93 10.22 11.32
C THR A 96 1.05 10.67 12.47
N THR A 97 1.66 10.87 13.64
CA THR A 97 0.94 11.29 14.84
C THR A 97 1.43 12.63 15.30
N ALA A 98 0.49 13.52 15.59
CA ALA A 98 0.75 14.80 16.21
C ALA A 98 -0.30 15.13 17.26
N SER A 99 0.12 15.80 18.32
CA SER A 99 -0.73 16.19 19.43
C SER A 99 -1.02 17.68 19.34
N VAL A 100 -2.31 18.02 19.38
CA VAL A 100 -2.85 19.37 19.47
C VAL A 100 -3.27 19.64 20.91
N ILE A 101 -2.89 20.80 21.45
CA ILE A 101 -3.38 21.29 22.75
C ILE A 101 -4.44 22.34 22.45
N HIS A 102 -5.68 22.02 22.76
CA HIS A 102 -6.83 22.87 22.51
C HIS A 102 -7.40 23.38 23.83
N THR A 103 -7.73 24.66 23.90
CA THR A 103 -8.49 25.22 25.04
C THR A 103 -9.93 25.38 24.59
N SER A 104 -10.83 24.55 25.13
CA SER A 104 -12.23 24.59 24.72
C SER A 104 -12.87 25.91 25.16
N LYS A 105 -13.52 26.60 24.23
CA LYS A 105 -14.27 27.83 24.53
C LYS A 105 -15.51 27.57 25.37
N LYS A 106 -16.08 26.37 25.30
CA LYS A 106 -17.29 25.97 26.02
C LYS A 106 -17.00 25.67 27.49
N THR A 107 -15.94 24.92 27.77
CA THR A 107 -15.61 24.47 29.14
C THR A 107 -14.50 25.28 29.79
N ASN A 108 -13.73 26.05 29.01
CA ASN A 108 -12.52 26.76 29.43
C ASN A 108 -11.44 25.81 30.00
N GLU A 109 -11.49 24.52 29.61
CA GLU A 109 -10.51 23.50 29.96
C GLU A 109 -9.55 23.21 28.81
N ILE A 110 -8.36 22.70 29.16
CA ILE A 110 -7.31 22.35 28.20
C ILE A 110 -7.40 20.85 27.89
N TYR A 111 -7.53 20.51 26.62
CA TYR A 111 -7.58 19.16 26.09
C TYR A 111 -6.31 18.84 25.30
N LEU A 112 -5.89 17.57 25.38
CA LEU A 112 -4.84 17.00 24.55
C LEU A 112 -5.50 16.13 23.48
N ILE A 113 -5.46 16.59 22.23
CA ILE A 113 -6.04 15.89 21.08
C ILE A 113 -4.90 15.26 20.31
N ASN A 114 -4.80 13.93 20.31
CA ASN A 114 -3.84 13.21 19.51
C ASN A 114 -4.45 12.86 18.15
N LEU A 115 -3.81 13.34 17.10
CA LEU A 115 -4.22 13.20 15.71
C LEU A 115 -3.37 12.14 15.02
N PHE A 116 -4.03 11.17 14.40
CA PHE A 116 -3.42 10.23 13.46
C PHE A 116 -3.83 10.57 12.04
N ASP A 117 -2.86 10.88 11.20
CA ASP A 117 -3.11 11.14 9.78
C ASP A 117 -3.07 9.82 8.99
N SER A 118 -4.22 9.15 8.82
CA SER A 118 -4.25 7.81 8.21
C SER A 118 -4.18 7.86 6.67
N PRO A 119 -3.54 6.89 5.99
CA PRO A 119 -3.48 6.88 4.52
C PRO A 119 -4.85 6.89 3.83
N GLY A 120 -4.94 7.62 2.73
CA GLY A 120 -6.17 7.78 1.94
C GLY A 120 -6.32 6.82 0.78
N HIS A 121 -5.47 5.80 0.63
CA HIS A 121 -5.49 4.84 -0.50
C HIS A 121 -5.76 3.40 -0.03
N VAL A 122 -6.44 2.60 -0.87
CA VAL A 122 -6.87 1.21 -0.57
C VAL A 122 -5.70 0.27 -0.25
N ASP A 123 -4.58 0.44 -0.94
CA ASP A 123 -3.33 -0.31 -0.72
C ASP A 123 -2.72 -0.16 0.68
N PHE A 124 -3.10 0.86 1.44
CA PHE A 124 -2.62 1.11 2.81
C PHE A 124 -3.73 0.88 3.84
N SER A 125 -4.66 -0.02 3.53
CA SER A 125 -5.79 -0.35 4.39
C SER A 125 -5.37 -0.91 5.75
N LYS A 126 -4.23 -1.62 5.83
CA LYS A 126 -3.69 -2.12 7.11
C LYS A 126 -3.27 -0.98 8.04
N GLU A 127 -2.67 0.07 7.50
CA GLU A 127 -2.26 1.26 8.24
C GLU A 127 -3.50 2.00 8.79
N VAL A 128 -4.59 2.01 8.03
CA VAL A 128 -5.90 2.51 8.49
C VAL A 128 -6.46 1.63 9.60
N ASP A 129 -6.43 0.30 9.46
CA ASP A 129 -6.89 -0.65 10.49
C ASP A 129 -6.10 -0.47 11.80
N ARG A 130 -4.76 -0.37 11.71
CA ARG A 130 -3.88 -0.07 12.86
C ARG A 130 -4.23 1.24 13.55
N CYS A 131 -4.59 2.30 12.79
CA CYS A 131 -5.02 3.56 13.39
C CYS A 131 -6.36 3.42 14.11
N LEU A 132 -7.32 2.72 13.52
CA LEU A 132 -8.65 2.50 14.07
C LEU A 132 -8.63 1.72 15.39
N ASP A 133 -7.67 0.81 15.57
CA ASP A 133 -7.53 0.03 16.81
C ASP A 133 -7.02 0.87 18.00
N VAL A 134 -6.44 2.04 17.73
CA VAL A 134 -5.74 2.86 18.75
C VAL A 134 -6.54 4.11 19.13
N VAL A 135 -7.54 4.50 18.35
CA VAL A 135 -8.30 5.74 18.56
C VAL A 135 -9.71 5.49 19.07
N GLU A 136 -10.24 6.44 19.83
CA GLU A 136 -11.63 6.43 20.29
C GLU A 136 -12.57 7.17 19.33
N GLY A 137 -12.03 8.04 18.46
CA GLY A 137 -12.78 8.77 17.46
C GLY A 137 -12.15 8.80 16.07
N GLY A 138 -12.96 9.11 15.06
CA GLY A 138 -12.51 9.27 13.68
C GLY A 138 -13.18 10.48 13.05
N VAL A 139 -12.40 11.35 12.40
CA VAL A 139 -12.92 12.46 11.60
C VAL A 139 -12.98 11.99 10.16
N ILE A 140 -14.18 11.85 9.61
CA ILE A 140 -14.39 11.38 8.24
C ILE A 140 -14.66 12.56 7.30
N LEU A 141 -13.80 12.71 6.30
CA LEU A 141 -13.79 13.84 5.39
C LEU A 141 -14.50 13.49 4.07
N PHE A 142 -15.48 14.32 3.73
CA PHE A 142 -16.14 14.34 2.45
C PHE A 142 -15.72 15.60 1.68
N ASP A 143 -15.53 15.49 0.37
CA ASP A 143 -15.25 16.64 -0.50
C ASP A 143 -16.57 17.29 -0.90
N ALA A 144 -16.71 18.61 -0.73
CA ALA A 144 -17.91 19.37 -1.11
C ALA A 144 -18.19 19.40 -2.62
N CYS A 145 -17.33 18.84 -3.46
CA CYS A 145 -17.53 18.71 -4.90
C CYS A 145 -17.74 17.24 -5.32
N GLN A 146 -17.01 16.30 -4.71
CA GLN A 146 -17.01 14.89 -5.12
C GLN A 146 -17.98 14.02 -4.31
N GLY A 147 -18.33 14.41 -3.09
CA GLY A 147 -19.24 13.66 -2.23
C GLY A 147 -18.64 12.38 -1.65
N VAL A 148 -19.50 11.37 -1.48
CA VAL A 148 -19.15 10.08 -0.86
C VAL A 148 -18.43 9.18 -1.88
N GLN A 149 -17.35 8.53 -1.44
CA GLN A 149 -16.53 7.65 -2.26
C GLN A 149 -16.50 6.22 -1.69
N ALA A 150 -16.25 5.21 -2.52
CA ALA A 150 -16.28 3.79 -2.13
C ALA A 150 -15.41 3.49 -0.89
N GLN A 151 -14.22 4.08 -0.86
CA GLN A 151 -13.29 3.91 0.24
C GLN A 151 -13.78 4.51 1.56
N THR A 152 -14.42 5.68 1.53
CA THR A 152 -14.97 6.31 2.75
C THR A 152 -16.05 5.44 3.40
N VAL A 153 -16.86 4.75 2.58
CA VAL A 153 -17.87 3.79 3.05
C VAL A 153 -17.20 2.58 3.72
N SER A 154 -16.20 1.99 3.07
CA SER A 154 -15.47 0.84 3.58
C SER A 154 -14.77 1.11 4.91
N VAL A 155 -14.09 2.26 5.03
CA VAL A 155 -13.41 2.61 6.30
C VAL A 155 -14.41 2.94 7.40
N TYR A 156 -15.53 3.60 7.07
CA TYR A 156 -16.60 3.84 8.03
C TYR A 156 -17.18 2.54 8.60
N GLU A 157 -17.43 1.53 7.75
CA GLU A 157 -17.91 0.23 8.21
C GLU A 157 -16.93 -0.44 9.18
N LYS A 158 -15.62 -0.35 8.90
CA LYS A 158 -14.55 -0.83 9.78
C LYS A 158 -14.52 -0.09 11.11
N ALA A 159 -14.60 1.24 11.08
CA ALA A 159 -14.63 2.08 12.27
C ALA A 159 -15.86 1.77 13.15
N ARG A 160 -17.04 1.60 12.53
CA ARG A 160 -18.28 1.25 13.22
C ARG A 160 -18.20 -0.13 13.89
N LYS A 161 -17.62 -1.13 13.22
CA LYS A 161 -17.38 -2.47 13.81
C LYS A 161 -16.51 -2.41 15.07
N ARG A 162 -15.58 -1.44 15.14
CA ARG A 162 -14.66 -1.19 16.25
C ARG A 162 -15.22 -0.26 17.33
N GLY A 163 -16.42 0.30 17.13
CA GLY A 163 -17.02 1.24 18.08
C GLY A 163 -16.36 2.63 18.09
N VAL A 164 -15.57 2.97 17.06
CA VAL A 164 -14.93 4.28 16.93
C VAL A 164 -16.00 5.34 16.63
N LYS A 165 -16.04 6.43 17.41
CA LYS A 165 -17.04 7.49 17.21
C LYS A 165 -16.67 8.38 16.03
N MET A 166 -17.54 8.45 15.03
CA MET A 166 -17.29 9.19 13.80
C MET A 166 -17.82 10.62 13.86
N VAL A 167 -16.99 11.59 13.45
CA VAL A 167 -17.32 13.01 13.30
C VAL A 167 -17.27 13.36 11.80
N PRO A 168 -18.41 13.62 11.15
CA PRO A 168 -18.45 13.92 9.72
C PRO A 168 -18.03 15.37 9.44
N VAL A 169 -17.16 15.54 8.46
CA VAL A 169 -16.64 16.84 8.03
C VAL A 169 -16.79 16.97 6.52
N LEU A 170 -17.34 18.09 6.08
CA LEU A 170 -17.35 18.48 4.68
C LEU A 170 -16.24 19.48 4.43
N THR A 171 -15.36 19.18 3.48
CA THR A 171 -14.16 19.95 3.16
C THR A 171 -14.29 20.67 1.82
N LYS A 172 -13.41 21.64 1.56
CA LYS A 172 -13.35 22.41 0.29
C LYS A 172 -14.63 23.17 -0.05
N VAL A 173 -15.32 23.67 0.98
CA VAL A 173 -16.54 24.49 0.79
C VAL A 173 -16.26 25.84 0.13
N ASP A 174 -14.99 26.22 -0.03
CA ASP A 174 -14.55 27.41 -0.76
C ASP A 174 -14.55 27.24 -2.29
N MET A 175 -14.68 26.02 -2.81
CA MET A 175 -14.66 25.79 -4.26
C MET A 175 -15.94 26.28 -4.95
N GLU A 176 -15.81 26.84 -6.15
CA GLU A 176 -16.93 27.40 -6.93
C GLU A 176 -17.98 26.36 -7.32
N ASN A 177 -17.55 25.11 -7.55
CA ASN A 177 -18.40 23.97 -7.88
C ASN A 177 -18.85 23.18 -6.63
N SER A 178 -18.60 23.70 -5.42
CA SER A 178 -19.03 23.04 -4.20
C SER A 178 -20.56 23.02 -4.09
N LYS A 179 -21.09 21.91 -3.57
CA LYS A 179 -22.52 21.69 -3.34
C LYS A 179 -22.78 21.20 -1.91
N PRO A 180 -22.55 22.04 -0.88
CA PRO A 180 -22.56 21.57 0.49
C PRO A 180 -23.87 20.93 0.94
N LEU A 181 -25.01 21.53 0.54
CA LEU A 181 -26.33 21.03 0.94
C LEU A 181 -26.67 19.66 0.34
N GLU A 182 -26.41 19.48 -0.96
CA GLU A 182 -26.66 18.23 -1.68
C GLU A 182 -25.83 17.09 -1.07
N ILE A 183 -24.56 17.36 -0.79
CA ILE A 183 -23.64 16.34 -0.28
C ILE A 183 -23.91 16.01 1.19
N CYS A 184 -24.27 16.98 2.03
CA CYS A 184 -24.68 16.68 3.40
C CYS A 184 -25.89 15.73 3.46
N LEU A 185 -26.84 15.87 2.52
CA LEU A 185 -27.98 14.96 2.42
C LEU A 185 -27.55 13.58 1.95
N SER A 186 -26.73 13.48 0.89
CA SER A 186 -26.18 12.20 0.40
C SER A 186 -25.38 11.48 1.51
N VAL A 187 -24.54 12.19 2.27
CA VAL A 187 -23.83 11.64 3.44
C VAL A 187 -24.82 11.08 4.46
N SER A 188 -25.87 11.81 4.80
CA SER A 188 -26.89 11.34 5.75
C SER A 188 -27.63 10.09 5.26
N GLU A 189 -28.00 10.04 3.98
CA GLU A 189 -28.69 8.89 3.37
C GLU A 189 -27.82 7.63 3.34
N VAL A 190 -26.53 7.78 3.04
CA VAL A 190 -25.59 6.65 2.93
C VAL A 190 -25.26 6.04 4.29
N PHE A 191 -24.93 6.89 5.25
CA PHE A 191 -24.42 6.46 6.54
C PHE A 191 -25.53 6.28 7.58
N GLY A 192 -26.67 6.95 7.43
CA GLY A 192 -27.86 6.87 8.28
C GLY A 192 -27.71 7.43 9.69
N GLU A 193 -26.48 7.53 10.21
CA GLU A 193 -26.16 8.03 11.56
C GLU A 193 -25.91 9.54 11.59
N PHE A 194 -25.50 10.13 10.46
CA PHE A 194 -25.11 11.54 10.42
C PHE A 194 -26.32 12.43 10.14
N ASP A 195 -26.64 13.31 11.08
CA ASP A 195 -27.58 14.41 10.85
C ASP A 195 -26.92 15.45 9.92
N PRO A 196 -27.56 15.87 8.80
CA PRO A 196 -27.03 16.89 7.91
C PRO A 196 -26.63 18.20 8.62
N ASP A 197 -27.31 18.56 9.73
CA ASP A 197 -27.03 19.79 10.47
C ASP A 197 -25.83 19.65 11.44
N GLU A 198 -25.39 18.42 11.72
CA GLU A 198 -24.21 18.13 12.55
C GLU A 198 -22.90 18.00 11.74
N ILE A 199 -22.98 18.02 10.41
CA ILE A 199 -21.79 17.94 9.54
C ILE A 199 -21.05 19.27 9.57
N VAL A 200 -19.79 19.24 10.03
CA VAL A 200 -18.97 20.45 10.14
C VAL A 200 -18.48 20.86 8.76
N LEU A 201 -18.79 22.10 8.35
CA LEU A 201 -18.35 22.68 7.09
C LEU A 201 -16.98 23.33 7.26
N THR A 202 -16.00 22.91 6.47
CA THR A 202 -14.61 23.34 6.62
C THR A 202 -13.97 23.76 5.30
N SER A 203 -13.06 24.73 5.39
CA SER A 203 -12.08 25.02 4.34
C SER A 203 -10.71 25.19 4.99
N ALA A 204 -9.81 24.25 4.70
CA ALA A 204 -8.42 24.35 5.15
C ALA A 204 -7.71 25.58 4.55
N ARG A 205 -8.08 25.97 3.33
CA ARG A 205 -7.52 27.11 2.60
C ARG A 205 -7.93 28.45 3.23
N GLU A 206 -9.21 28.59 3.57
CA GLU A 206 -9.76 29.82 4.15
C GLU A 206 -9.75 29.83 5.69
N ASN A 207 -9.26 28.75 6.31
CA ASN A 207 -9.31 28.54 7.76
C ASN A 207 -10.73 28.62 8.35
N LEU A 208 -11.70 28.12 7.59
CA LEU A 208 -13.11 28.11 7.98
C LEU A 208 -13.45 26.78 8.66
N GLY A 209 -14.19 26.82 9.77
CA GLY A 209 -14.74 25.62 10.41
C GLY A 209 -13.75 24.81 11.26
N ILE A 210 -12.48 25.25 11.34
CA ILE A 210 -11.41 24.50 12.02
C ILE A 210 -11.59 24.51 13.54
N GLU A 211 -11.97 25.66 14.09
CA GLU A 211 -12.21 25.80 15.53
C GLU A 211 -13.50 25.08 15.94
N GLU A 212 -14.55 25.19 15.12
CA GLU A 212 -15.78 24.45 15.29
C GLU A 212 -15.52 22.93 15.29
N LEU A 213 -14.66 22.44 14.39
CA LEU A 213 -14.26 21.04 14.34
C LEU A 213 -13.54 20.60 15.63
N LEU A 214 -12.62 21.41 16.17
CA LEU A 214 -11.93 21.10 17.42
C LEU A 214 -12.89 21.01 18.61
N GLU A 215 -13.87 21.91 18.69
CA GLU A 215 -14.92 21.84 19.71
C GLU A 215 -15.80 20.61 19.55
N GLU A 216 -16.16 20.26 18.31
CA GLU A 216 -16.97 19.09 17.99
C GLU A 216 -16.26 17.79 18.39
N ILE A 217 -14.95 17.70 18.14
CA ILE A 217 -14.10 16.57 18.57
C ILE A 217 -14.12 16.43 20.09
N VAL A 218 -13.96 17.53 20.83
CA VAL A 218 -13.96 17.51 22.30
C VAL A 218 -15.30 17.03 22.87
N GLU A 219 -16.40 17.43 22.23
CA GLU A 219 -17.77 17.11 22.66
C GLU A 219 -18.20 15.69 22.31
N LYS A 220 -17.95 15.24 21.07
CA LYS A 220 -18.47 13.97 20.56
C LYS A 220 -17.54 12.78 20.79
N VAL A 221 -16.22 12.98 20.73
CA VAL A 221 -15.28 11.87 20.90
C VAL A 221 -15.13 11.56 22.39
N PRO A 222 -15.28 10.30 22.82
CA PRO A 222 -15.09 9.96 24.23
C PRO A 222 -13.60 10.00 24.62
N PRO A 223 -13.29 10.22 25.91
CA PRO A 223 -11.93 10.01 26.40
C PRO A 223 -11.53 8.53 26.32
N PRO A 224 -10.22 8.21 26.30
CA PRO A 224 -9.73 6.84 26.34
C PRO A 224 -10.24 6.10 27.58
N GLU A 225 -10.67 4.85 27.40
CA GLU A 225 -11.16 4.03 28.51
C GLU A 225 -10.01 3.60 29.43
N VAL A 226 -10.19 3.82 30.74
CA VAL A 226 -9.30 3.25 31.76
C VAL A 226 -9.67 1.78 31.93
N LYS A 227 -8.95 0.88 31.25
CA LYS A 227 -9.22 -0.56 31.30
C LYS A 227 -8.64 -1.24 32.55
N PHE A 228 -7.48 -0.79 33.02
CA PHE A 228 -6.74 -1.47 34.10
C PHE A 228 -6.35 -0.50 35.21
N GLY A 229 -6.90 -0.68 36.42
CA GLY A 229 -6.62 0.17 37.59
C GLY A 229 -5.55 -0.37 38.54
N ASP A 230 -4.71 -1.31 38.10
CA ASP A 230 -3.73 -1.99 38.95
C ASP A 230 -2.36 -1.29 39.02
N GLY A 231 -2.16 -0.24 38.23
CA GLY A 231 -0.94 0.55 38.17
C GLY A 231 0.25 -0.13 37.49
N LYS A 232 0.06 -1.32 36.89
CA LYS A 232 1.11 -2.01 36.11
C LYS A 232 1.26 -1.39 34.74
N LEU A 233 2.48 -1.41 34.19
CA LEU A 233 2.71 -0.83 32.87
C LEU A 233 2.19 -1.76 31.77
N ARG A 234 1.21 -1.29 31.01
CA ARG A 234 0.80 -1.88 29.72
C ARG A 234 0.86 -0.80 28.65
N CYS A 235 1.80 -0.94 27.73
CA CYS A 235 2.05 0.08 26.71
C CYS A 235 2.09 -0.54 25.32
N ARG A 236 1.06 -0.26 24.51
CA ARG A 236 0.91 -0.79 23.17
C ARG A 236 1.85 -0.08 22.20
N VAL A 237 2.58 -0.85 21.40
CA VAL A 237 3.30 -0.34 20.23
C VAL A 237 2.31 -0.08 19.12
N VAL A 238 2.15 1.19 18.76
CA VAL A 238 1.27 1.64 17.67
C VAL A 238 2.03 1.60 16.34
N ASP A 239 3.24 2.15 16.34
CA ASP A 239 4.15 2.14 15.20
C ASP A 239 5.60 2.15 15.68
N SER A 240 6.53 1.76 14.81
CA SER A 240 7.97 1.89 15.07
C SER A 240 8.73 2.25 13.79
N TRP A 241 9.81 3.01 13.96
CA TRP A 241 10.72 3.34 12.87
C TRP A 241 12.16 3.46 13.36
N TYR A 242 13.10 3.32 12.44
CA TYR A 242 14.52 3.42 12.70
C TYR A 242 15.05 4.82 12.34
N GLU A 243 15.81 5.40 13.28
CA GLU A 243 16.54 6.64 13.09
C GLU A 243 18.05 6.40 13.27
N VAL A 244 18.87 6.85 12.30
CA VAL A 244 20.31 6.54 12.23
C VAL A 244 21.07 6.90 13.52
N GLN A 245 20.74 8.03 14.14
CA GLN A 245 21.47 8.53 15.32
C GLN A 245 20.95 7.97 16.65
N ARG A 246 19.67 7.61 16.72
CA ARG A 246 18.95 7.34 17.98
C ARG A 246 18.47 5.89 18.11
N GLY A 247 18.51 5.12 17.03
CA GLY A 247 18.03 3.74 16.99
C GLY A 247 16.53 3.67 16.72
N VAL A 248 15.85 2.68 17.29
CA VAL A 248 14.41 2.46 17.09
C VAL A 248 13.62 3.45 17.95
N VAL A 249 12.74 4.21 17.29
CA VAL A 249 11.73 5.05 17.94
C VAL A 249 10.39 4.34 17.84
N CYS A 250 9.73 4.16 18.98
CA CYS A 250 8.41 3.55 19.05
C CYS A 250 7.37 4.63 19.35
N LEU A 251 6.30 4.66 18.58
CA LEU A 251 5.07 5.35 18.95
C LEU A 251 4.22 4.43 19.81
N LEU A 252 3.77 4.94 20.94
CA LEU A 252 3.22 4.17 22.03
C LEU A 252 1.88 4.73 22.51
N LYS A 253 0.95 3.84 22.87
CA LYS A 253 -0.26 4.14 23.64
C LYS A 253 -0.17 3.45 25.00
N LEU A 254 -0.19 4.22 26.08
CA LEU A 254 -0.19 3.67 27.43
C LEU A 254 -1.63 3.30 27.82
N GLU A 255 -1.91 2.01 27.93
CA GLU A 255 -3.22 1.50 28.35
C GLU A 255 -3.34 1.48 29.89
N SER A 256 -2.23 1.34 30.60
CA SER A 256 -2.15 1.46 32.07
C SER A 256 -0.73 1.70 32.57
N GLY A 257 -0.62 2.22 33.79
CA GLY A 257 0.66 2.45 34.48
C GLY A 257 1.42 3.69 33.98
N GLN A 258 2.74 3.69 34.18
CA GLN A 258 3.62 4.81 33.81
C GLN A 258 4.92 4.30 33.18
N LEU A 259 5.39 4.97 32.14
CA LEU A 259 6.68 4.70 31.49
C LEU A 259 7.63 5.86 31.75
N LYS A 260 8.82 5.58 32.30
CA LYS A 260 9.82 6.60 32.67
C LYS A 260 11.14 6.37 31.96
N GLU A 261 11.88 7.47 31.76
CA GLU A 261 13.27 7.38 31.30
C GLU A 261 14.13 6.61 32.30
N GLY A 262 14.95 5.69 31.79
CA GLY A 262 15.77 4.79 32.59
C GLY A 262 15.09 3.46 32.94
N ASP A 263 13.79 3.31 32.70
CA ASP A 263 13.10 2.04 32.94
C ASP A 263 13.70 0.92 32.09
N ARG A 264 13.64 -0.30 32.62
CA ARG A 264 13.95 -1.53 31.88
C ARG A 264 12.67 -2.21 31.44
N VAL A 265 12.52 -2.38 30.13
CA VAL A 265 11.31 -2.87 29.50
C VAL A 265 11.56 -4.11 28.65
N VAL A 266 10.51 -4.90 28.46
CA VAL A 266 10.45 -6.04 27.56
C VAL A 266 9.23 -5.88 26.66
N VAL A 267 9.35 -6.30 25.40
CA VAL A 267 8.21 -6.33 24.46
C VAL A 267 7.61 -7.73 24.48
N LEU A 268 6.35 -7.82 24.87
CA LEU A 268 5.51 -9.00 24.72
C LEU A 268 4.84 -8.97 23.36
N LYS A 269 4.75 -10.12 22.71
CA LYS A 269 4.03 -10.32 21.44
C LYS A 269 3.00 -11.43 21.60
N GLY A 270 2.07 -11.55 20.64
CA GLY A 270 0.97 -12.53 20.63
C GLY A 270 1.41 -13.99 20.66
N GLU A 271 0.48 -14.92 20.49
CA GLU A 271 0.76 -16.37 20.45
C GLU A 271 1.64 -16.74 19.24
N GLY A 272 2.61 -17.66 19.43
CA GLY A 272 3.44 -18.21 18.34
C GLY A 272 4.90 -17.74 18.27
N GLU A 273 5.27 -16.63 18.90
CA GLU A 273 6.67 -16.14 18.96
C GLU A 273 7.30 -16.37 20.35
N GLU A 274 7.66 -17.62 20.65
CA GLU A 274 8.47 -17.97 21.83
C GLU A 274 9.96 -17.85 21.51
N GLY A 275 10.53 -16.67 21.77
CA GLY A 275 11.97 -16.41 21.64
C GLY A 275 12.56 -15.84 22.94
N GLN A 276 13.87 -15.94 23.09
CA GLN A 276 14.61 -15.26 24.16
C GLN A 276 14.38 -13.75 24.04
N ARG A 277 13.73 -13.16 25.04
CA ARG A 277 13.34 -11.74 25.00
C ARG A 277 14.46 -10.89 25.59
N ASP A 278 14.96 -9.98 24.78
CA ASP A 278 15.93 -8.99 25.23
C ASP A 278 15.24 -7.94 26.11
N SER A 279 15.89 -7.58 27.21
CA SER A 279 15.48 -6.42 28.02
C SER A 279 16.20 -5.17 27.51
N PHE A 280 15.46 -4.08 27.37
CA PHE A 280 15.97 -2.83 26.84
C PHE A 280 15.82 -1.70 27.85
N SER A 281 16.73 -0.73 27.80
CA SER A 281 16.62 0.49 28.60
C SER A 281 15.95 1.59 27.79
N VAL A 282 15.00 2.28 28.43
CA VAL A 282 14.32 3.45 27.89
C VAL A 282 15.25 4.65 28.00
N GLN A 283 15.63 5.23 26.86
CA GLN A 283 16.57 6.35 26.81
C GLN A 283 15.86 7.70 26.91
N GLU A 284 14.70 7.81 26.29
CA GLU A 284 13.93 9.05 26.17
C GLU A 284 12.44 8.71 26.02
N VAL A 285 11.57 9.51 26.66
CA VAL A 285 10.12 9.45 26.42
C VAL A 285 9.54 10.86 26.28
N GLY A 286 8.49 10.99 25.48
CA GLY A 286 7.87 12.28 25.24
C GLY A 286 6.59 12.20 24.42
N VAL A 287 6.00 13.36 24.14
CA VAL A 287 4.82 13.52 23.28
C VAL A 287 5.24 14.08 21.93
N MET A 288 4.47 13.76 20.88
CA MET A 288 4.67 14.29 19.53
C MET A 288 3.85 15.57 19.38
N ALA A 289 4.38 16.74 19.71
CA ALA A 289 3.64 18.01 19.65
C ALA A 289 4.30 19.01 18.70
N PRO A 290 3.79 19.14 17.48
CA PRO A 290 4.15 18.34 16.28
C PRO A 290 5.61 17.85 16.19
N ASN A 291 6.56 18.52 16.87
CA ASN A 291 7.91 18.00 17.06
C ASN A 291 8.00 17.17 18.35
N ARG A 292 9.04 16.33 18.45
CA ARG A 292 9.30 15.54 19.66
C ARG A 292 9.53 16.45 20.87
N PHE A 293 8.64 16.37 21.86
CA PHE A 293 8.75 17.08 23.13
C PHE A 293 8.99 16.09 24.26
N ARG A 294 10.18 16.13 24.86
CA ARG A 294 10.60 15.21 25.93
C ARG A 294 9.90 15.55 27.25
N THR A 295 9.13 14.61 27.80
CA THR A 295 8.36 14.79 29.05
C THR A 295 8.94 14.03 30.24
N LYS A 296 9.92 13.15 30.01
CA LYS A 296 10.56 12.23 30.99
C LYS A 296 9.66 11.11 31.55
N VAL A 297 8.35 11.33 31.55
CA VAL A 297 7.33 10.36 31.97
C VAL A 297 6.18 10.42 30.97
N LEU A 298 5.65 9.25 30.61
CA LEU A 298 4.34 9.08 30.00
C LEU A 298 3.41 8.42 31.02
N ASP A 299 2.24 9.01 31.19
CA ASP A 299 1.21 8.55 32.12
C ASP A 299 0.10 7.75 31.40
N GLU A 300 -0.73 7.09 32.20
CA GLU A 300 -1.88 6.31 31.74
C GLU A 300 -2.75 7.08 30.74
N ASN A 301 -3.16 6.39 29.67
CA ASN A 301 -3.95 6.89 28.54
C ASN A 301 -3.28 7.96 27.67
N MET A 302 -2.03 8.33 27.97
CA MET A 302 -1.26 9.18 27.08
C MET A 302 -0.72 8.39 25.88
N MET A 303 -0.59 9.10 24.76
CA MET A 303 0.19 8.64 23.62
C MET A 303 1.44 9.48 23.48
N GLY A 304 2.50 8.85 23.01
CA GLY A 304 3.79 9.49 22.92
C GLY A 304 4.80 8.60 22.22
N TYR A 305 6.04 9.06 22.16
CA TYR A 305 7.16 8.28 21.64
C TYR A 305 8.05 7.80 22.79
N ALA A 306 8.72 6.67 22.58
CA ALA A 306 9.86 6.24 23.37
C ALA A 306 11.02 5.84 22.47
N ILE A 307 12.22 6.21 22.88
CA ILE A 307 13.47 5.72 22.29
C ILE A 307 13.96 4.61 23.17
N ILE A 308 13.91 3.40 22.64
CA ILE A 308 14.30 2.18 23.34
C ILE A 308 15.57 1.69 22.66
N GLY A 309 16.56 1.24 23.42
CA GLY A 309 17.88 0.84 22.91
C GLY A 309 17.92 -0.38 21.96
N MET A 310 16.82 -0.65 21.26
CA MET A 310 16.68 -1.66 20.22
C MET A 310 17.43 -1.25 18.96
N ARG A 311 17.92 -2.24 18.22
CA ARG A 311 18.60 -2.04 16.94
C ARG A 311 17.70 -2.35 15.74
N ASN A 312 16.70 -3.20 15.91
CA ASN A 312 15.80 -3.63 14.83
C ASN A 312 14.34 -3.28 15.17
N PRO A 313 13.65 -2.43 14.39
CA PRO A 313 12.24 -2.10 14.60
C PRO A 313 11.30 -3.30 14.65
N ARG A 314 11.64 -4.42 13.99
CA ARG A 314 10.84 -5.66 14.02
C ARG A 314 10.75 -6.30 15.41
N GLN A 315 11.63 -5.91 16.35
CA GLN A 315 11.52 -6.31 17.76
C GLN A 315 10.38 -5.57 18.48
N ALA A 316 10.05 -4.36 18.02
CA ALA A 316 8.89 -3.57 18.44
C ALA A 316 7.88 -3.49 17.29
N SER A 317 7.39 -4.65 16.86
CA SER A 317 6.33 -4.71 15.86
C SER A 317 5.01 -4.14 16.44
N PRO A 318 4.21 -3.44 15.62
CA PRO A 318 2.89 -2.95 16.02
C PRO A 318 2.03 -4.06 16.63
N GLY A 319 1.19 -3.69 17.60
CA GLY A 319 0.38 -4.64 18.36
C GLY A 319 1.11 -5.25 19.56
N GLY A 320 2.45 -5.24 19.58
CA GLY A 320 3.25 -5.66 20.73
C GLY A 320 2.97 -4.82 21.97
N VAL A 321 3.11 -5.41 23.16
CA VAL A 321 2.90 -4.73 24.45
C VAL A 321 4.21 -4.62 25.20
N ILE A 322 4.63 -3.39 25.48
CA ILE A 322 5.76 -3.05 26.32
C ILE A 322 5.32 -3.12 27.78
N VAL A 323 6.07 -3.89 28.56
CA VAL A 323 5.89 -4.04 30.02
C VAL A 323 7.23 -3.82 30.73
N LEU A 324 7.19 -3.53 32.03
CA LEU A 324 8.41 -3.45 32.83
C LEU A 324 9.01 -4.85 32.99
N HIS A 325 10.33 -4.96 32.86
CA HIS A 325 11.03 -6.26 32.97
C HIS A 325 10.77 -6.96 34.32
N LYS A 326 10.60 -6.19 35.40
CA LYS A 326 10.23 -6.71 36.72
C LYS A 326 8.82 -7.35 36.78
N GLU A 327 7.93 -6.94 35.88
CA GLU A 327 6.51 -7.35 35.84
C GLU A 327 6.26 -8.45 34.78
N GLU A 328 7.25 -8.73 33.93
CA GLU A 328 7.16 -9.66 32.78
C GLU A 328 6.45 -10.98 33.10
N LYS A 329 6.86 -11.67 34.18
CA LYS A 329 6.32 -13.00 34.54
C LYS A 329 4.86 -12.98 34.98
N GLU A 330 4.39 -11.86 35.50
CA GLU A 330 2.99 -11.70 35.88
C GLU A 330 2.16 -11.37 34.65
N MET A 331 2.64 -10.45 33.82
CA MET A 331 1.97 -10.05 32.58
C MET A 331 1.85 -11.20 31.59
N GLU A 332 2.82 -12.11 31.55
CA GLU A 332 2.77 -13.29 30.70
C GLU A 332 1.66 -14.28 31.10
N LYS A 333 1.22 -14.29 32.36
CA LYS A 333 0.06 -15.09 32.79
C LYS A 333 -1.27 -14.47 32.39
N GLU A 334 -1.28 -13.16 32.15
CA GLU A 334 -2.43 -12.36 31.72
C GLU A 334 -2.37 -12.08 30.20
N LYS A 335 -1.66 -12.92 29.44
CA LYS A 335 -1.39 -12.69 28.01
C LYS A 335 -2.65 -12.62 27.17
N GLU A 336 -3.66 -13.43 27.48
CA GLU A 336 -4.97 -13.41 26.80
C GLU A 336 -5.65 -12.03 26.96
N ASP A 337 -5.54 -11.42 28.15
CA ASP A 337 -6.11 -10.10 28.42
C ASP A 337 -5.29 -8.95 27.81
N LEU A 338 -4.03 -9.19 27.43
CA LEU A 338 -3.14 -8.21 26.81
C LEU A 338 -3.30 -8.13 25.29
N PHE A 339 -3.88 -9.14 24.65
CA PHE A 339 -4.08 -9.19 23.20
C PHE A 339 -5.57 -9.39 22.86
N PHE A 340 -6.44 -8.55 23.44
CA PHE A 340 -7.91 -8.58 23.24
C PHE A 340 -8.38 -8.16 21.84
N THR A 341 -7.48 -7.75 20.93
CA THR A 341 -7.86 -7.46 19.55
C THR A 341 -8.17 -8.77 18.84
N LYS A 342 -9.47 -8.96 18.53
CA LYS A 342 -9.97 -9.99 17.62
C LYS A 342 -9.09 -10.05 16.39
N GLU A 343 -8.48 -11.22 16.19
CA GLU A 343 -8.09 -11.78 14.90
C GLU A 343 -7.83 -10.73 13.80
N GLU A 344 -6.62 -10.18 13.77
CA GLU A 344 -6.01 -9.88 12.48
C GLU A 344 -4.83 -10.82 12.37
N GLY A 345 -5.09 -11.95 11.71
CA GLY A 345 -4.02 -12.85 11.28
C GLY A 345 -2.95 -12.03 10.59
N GLU A 346 -1.70 -12.49 10.70
CA GLU A 346 -0.58 -12.00 9.91
C GLU A 346 -1.00 -11.96 8.43
N GLY A 347 -1.58 -10.84 8.03
CA GLY A 347 -2.08 -10.65 6.69
C GLY A 347 -0.82 -10.51 5.88
N GLY A 348 -0.36 -11.60 5.28
CA GLY A 348 0.81 -11.56 4.42
C GLY A 348 0.61 -10.57 3.28
N SER A 349 1.68 -10.29 2.57
CA SER A 349 1.67 -9.46 1.38
C SER A 349 0.66 -9.98 0.36
N VAL A 350 -0.09 -9.06 -0.24
CA VAL A 350 -1.14 -9.40 -1.20
C VAL A 350 -0.57 -9.59 -2.60
N LEU A 351 0.54 -8.89 -2.88
CA LEU A 351 1.30 -8.95 -4.11
C LEU A 351 2.75 -9.33 -3.85
N TYR A 352 3.37 -9.98 -4.83
CA TYR A 352 4.79 -10.28 -4.82
C TYR A 352 5.41 -9.90 -6.15
N ALA A 353 6.58 -9.29 -6.11
CA ALA A 353 7.38 -9.00 -7.28
C ALA A 353 8.85 -9.36 -7.03
N SER A 354 9.57 -9.66 -8.10
CA SER A 354 11.02 -9.79 -8.06
C SER A 354 11.64 -8.43 -8.37
N VAL A 355 12.64 -8.06 -7.57
CA VAL A 355 13.37 -6.81 -7.64
C VAL A 355 14.82 -7.13 -7.95
N HIS A 356 15.32 -6.55 -9.04
CA HIS A 356 16.66 -6.79 -9.57
C HIS A 356 17.37 -5.46 -9.77
N PRO A 357 18.68 -5.38 -9.56
CA PRO A 357 19.41 -4.16 -9.83
C PRO A 357 19.43 -3.92 -11.36
N LYS A 358 19.40 -2.65 -11.78
CA LYS A 358 19.55 -2.33 -13.20
C LYS A 358 20.94 -2.67 -13.74
N GLU A 359 21.95 -2.59 -12.88
CA GLU A 359 23.34 -2.93 -13.15
C GLU A 359 23.77 -4.16 -12.35
N GLU A 360 24.49 -5.10 -12.96
CA GLU A 360 24.88 -6.36 -12.31
C GLU A 360 25.74 -6.17 -11.05
N SER A 361 26.52 -5.09 -10.96
CA SER A 361 27.35 -4.78 -9.79
C SER A 361 26.57 -4.21 -8.60
N GLY A 362 25.32 -3.77 -8.81
CA GLY A 362 24.53 -3.08 -7.79
C GLY A 362 23.73 -3.99 -6.87
N PHE A 363 23.91 -5.32 -6.92
CA PHE A 363 23.10 -6.26 -6.14
C PHE A 363 23.28 -6.07 -4.62
N ASP A 364 24.52 -6.00 -4.14
CA ASP A 364 24.79 -5.87 -2.70
C ASP A 364 24.29 -4.53 -2.15
N ASP A 365 24.47 -3.44 -2.92
CA ASP A 365 23.95 -2.11 -2.57
C ASP A 365 22.42 -2.10 -2.54
N MET A 366 21.78 -2.76 -3.51
CA MET A 366 20.33 -2.92 -3.53
C MET A 366 19.83 -3.73 -2.33
N VAL A 367 20.47 -4.85 -1.99
CA VAL A 367 20.10 -5.66 -0.82
C VAL A 367 20.19 -4.82 0.45
N ALA A 368 21.30 -4.11 0.66
CA ALA A 368 21.48 -3.25 1.82
C ALA A 368 20.44 -2.10 1.88
N ALA A 369 20.11 -1.50 0.74
CA ALA A 369 19.10 -0.45 0.65
C ALA A 369 17.69 -0.99 0.95
N VAL A 370 17.32 -2.14 0.38
CA VAL A 370 16.03 -2.78 0.62
C VAL A 370 15.89 -3.23 2.07
N GLU A 371 16.93 -3.82 2.67
CA GLU A 371 16.92 -4.20 4.08
C GLU A 371 16.72 -2.99 4.98
N ARG A 372 17.38 -1.85 4.69
CA ARG A 372 17.18 -0.59 5.44
C ARG A 372 15.79 -0.02 5.27
N LEU A 373 15.25 -0.04 4.05
CA LEU A 373 13.89 0.43 3.76
C LEU A 373 12.85 -0.44 4.50
N ALA A 374 13.04 -1.76 4.50
CA ALA A 374 12.20 -2.74 5.20
C ALA A 374 12.30 -2.68 6.74
N LEU A 375 13.16 -1.82 7.32
CA LEU A 375 13.13 -1.49 8.75
C LEU A 375 12.02 -0.48 9.06
N ASN A 376 11.70 0.41 8.12
CA ASN A 376 10.72 1.48 8.29
C ASN A 376 9.36 1.16 7.66
N ASP A 377 9.35 0.21 6.73
CA ASP A 377 8.16 -0.26 6.03
C ASP A 377 7.84 -1.70 6.44
N LEU A 378 6.90 -1.82 7.38
CA LEU A 378 6.45 -3.10 7.93
C LEU A 378 5.57 -3.88 6.93
N GLY A 379 5.11 -3.23 5.85
CA GLY A 379 4.36 -3.88 4.78
C GLY A 379 5.24 -4.67 3.82
N LEU A 380 6.57 -4.60 3.94
CA LEU A 380 7.51 -5.29 3.07
C LEU A 380 7.97 -6.64 3.63
N GLU A 381 7.72 -7.68 2.85
CA GLU A 381 8.26 -9.03 3.07
C GLU A 381 9.42 -9.28 2.12
N VAL A 382 10.64 -9.23 2.63
CA VAL A 382 11.85 -9.43 1.82
C VAL A 382 12.33 -10.86 1.99
N SER A 383 12.48 -11.56 0.87
CA SER A 383 13.06 -12.90 0.81
C SER A 383 14.08 -12.99 -0.32
N MET A 384 15.17 -13.72 -0.11
CA MET A 384 16.13 -13.97 -1.17
C MET A 384 15.55 -14.97 -2.18
N GLN A 385 15.67 -14.67 -3.47
CA GLN A 385 15.25 -15.61 -4.50
C GLN A 385 16.19 -16.82 -4.51
N LYS A 386 15.63 -18.03 -4.40
CA LYS A 386 16.38 -19.28 -4.64
C LYS A 386 16.45 -19.51 -6.14
N GLY A 387 17.64 -19.71 -6.68
CA GLY A 387 17.84 -19.89 -8.11
C GLY A 387 17.17 -21.16 -8.62
N GLY A 388 16.31 -21.02 -9.62
CA GLY A 388 15.77 -22.15 -10.40
C GLY A 388 16.86 -22.75 -11.29
N GLY A 389 17.62 -23.70 -10.75
CA GLY A 389 18.64 -24.45 -11.49
C GLY A 389 18.13 -25.82 -11.92
N GLY A 390 17.53 -25.90 -13.10
CA GLY A 390 17.31 -27.17 -13.79
C GLY A 390 18.61 -27.69 -14.40
N GLY A 391 19.22 -28.69 -13.78
CA GLY A 391 20.16 -29.62 -14.42
C GLY A 391 21.66 -29.35 -14.20
N GLY A 392 22.24 -30.06 -13.23
CA GLY A 392 23.63 -30.53 -13.25
C GLY A 392 24.74 -29.49 -13.06
N GLY A 393 25.21 -29.36 -11.81
CA GLY A 393 26.48 -28.70 -11.50
C GLY A 393 26.41 -27.92 -10.19
N GLU A 394 27.14 -28.41 -9.19
CA GLU A 394 27.32 -27.76 -7.89
C GLU A 394 27.95 -26.37 -8.05
N ALA A 395 27.11 -25.34 -8.06
CA ALA A 395 27.45 -23.99 -7.61
C ALA A 395 26.14 -23.36 -7.12
N ALA A 396 25.94 -23.36 -5.81
CA ALA A 396 24.85 -22.65 -5.15
C ALA A 396 25.05 -21.14 -5.31
N GLY A 397 24.71 -20.60 -6.48
CA GLY A 397 24.67 -19.17 -6.76
C GLY A 397 23.31 -18.59 -6.38
N VAL A 398 23.34 -17.42 -5.73
CA VAL A 398 22.18 -16.60 -5.35
C VAL A 398 21.25 -16.42 -6.56
N GLY A 399 19.95 -16.67 -6.34
CA GLY A 399 18.99 -16.89 -7.41
C GLY A 399 18.73 -15.69 -8.27
N GLY A 400 18.88 -15.91 -9.58
CA GLY A 400 18.57 -14.97 -10.63
C GLY A 400 18.47 -15.73 -11.95
N GLY A 401 17.37 -15.57 -12.69
CA GLY A 401 17.28 -16.14 -14.03
C GLY A 401 18.45 -15.64 -14.90
N PRO A 402 18.85 -16.36 -15.97
CA PRO A 402 20.03 -16.06 -16.79
C PRO A 402 19.99 -14.70 -17.53
N PHE A 403 18.96 -13.90 -17.32
CA PHE A 403 18.69 -12.64 -18.01
C PHE A 403 18.63 -11.42 -17.09
N LEU A 404 18.32 -11.58 -15.80
CA LEU A 404 18.22 -10.46 -14.85
C LEU A 404 19.29 -10.48 -13.76
N GLY A 405 20.05 -11.57 -13.65
CA GLY A 405 20.97 -11.74 -12.53
C GLY A 405 20.25 -11.89 -11.18
N PRO A 406 20.99 -11.88 -10.07
CA PRO A 406 20.43 -12.14 -8.74
C PRO A 406 19.35 -11.11 -8.37
N GLY A 407 18.32 -11.56 -7.65
CA GLY A 407 17.19 -10.72 -7.27
C GLY A 407 16.67 -10.99 -5.87
N LEU A 408 15.94 -10.01 -5.35
CA LEU A 408 15.13 -10.14 -4.14
C LEU A 408 13.68 -10.37 -4.52
N ARG A 409 12.99 -11.22 -3.78
CA ARG A 409 11.55 -11.38 -3.88
C ARG A 409 10.91 -10.59 -2.74
N ILE A 410 10.08 -9.62 -3.12
CA ILE A 410 9.48 -8.68 -2.19
C ILE A 410 7.96 -8.80 -2.24
N GLY A 411 7.34 -8.88 -1.08
CA GLY A 411 5.89 -8.78 -0.88
C GLY A 411 5.44 -7.34 -0.64
N PHE A 412 4.28 -6.99 -1.21
CA PHE A 412 3.66 -5.67 -1.14
C PHE A 412 2.16 -5.78 -0.79
N GLN A 413 1.62 -4.75 -0.16
CA GLN A 413 0.19 -4.60 0.11
C GLN A 413 -0.66 -4.27 -1.14
N GLY A 414 -0.08 -3.62 -2.16
CA GLY A 414 -0.79 -3.25 -3.39
C GLY A 414 0.13 -2.63 -4.46
N MET A 415 -0.45 -2.16 -5.57
CA MET A 415 0.30 -1.62 -6.72
C MET A 415 0.95 -0.27 -6.44
N LEU A 416 0.25 0.64 -5.77
CA LEU A 416 0.79 1.93 -5.36
C LEU A 416 1.96 1.74 -4.39
N HIS A 417 1.89 0.73 -3.52
CA HIS A 417 3.00 0.39 -2.62
C HIS A 417 4.25 -0.03 -3.40
N VAL A 418 4.10 -0.77 -4.51
CA VAL A 418 5.23 -1.11 -5.41
C VAL A 418 5.85 0.15 -6.03
N GLU A 419 5.02 1.08 -6.48
CA GLU A 419 5.50 2.33 -7.09
C GLU A 419 6.24 3.22 -6.09
N ILE A 420 5.70 3.37 -4.88
CA ILE A 420 6.32 4.13 -3.81
C ILE A 420 7.63 3.47 -3.39
N PHE A 421 7.65 2.15 -3.21
CA PHE A 421 8.87 1.41 -2.92
C PHE A 421 9.97 1.70 -3.94
N ARG A 422 9.64 1.63 -5.24
CA ARG A 422 10.60 1.92 -6.32
C ARG A 422 11.10 3.35 -6.26
N GLN A 423 10.22 4.32 -6.02
CA GLN A 423 10.58 5.73 -5.95
C GLN A 423 11.46 6.02 -4.71
N ARG A 424 11.10 5.49 -3.55
CA ARG A 424 11.90 5.62 -2.31
C ARG A 424 13.28 5.00 -2.43
N LEU A 425 13.38 3.84 -3.08
CA LEU A 425 14.68 3.18 -3.31
C LEU A 425 15.63 4.08 -4.14
N MET A 426 15.08 4.80 -5.12
CA MET A 426 15.82 5.76 -5.93
C MET A 426 16.13 7.05 -5.16
N ASP A 427 15.13 7.66 -4.52
CA ASP A 427 15.25 8.97 -3.87
C ASP A 427 16.14 8.92 -2.62
N GLU A 428 16.00 7.87 -1.80
CA GLU A 428 16.70 7.76 -0.52
C GLU A 428 18.08 7.11 -0.65
N PHE A 429 18.24 6.14 -1.55
CA PHE A 429 19.45 5.33 -1.67
C PHE A 429 20.16 5.46 -3.02
N GLY A 430 19.58 6.15 -4.00
CA GLY A 430 20.15 6.27 -5.34
C GLY A 430 20.19 4.95 -6.11
N VAL A 431 19.40 3.95 -5.70
CA VAL A 431 19.41 2.61 -6.30
C VAL A 431 18.27 2.49 -7.30
N GLU A 432 18.64 2.37 -8.58
CA GLU A 432 17.67 2.10 -9.64
C GLU A 432 17.44 0.59 -9.77
N ALA A 433 16.26 0.14 -9.35
CA ALA A 433 15.86 -1.26 -9.41
C ALA A 433 14.79 -1.51 -10.48
N LEU A 434 14.93 -2.65 -11.16
CA LEU A 434 13.89 -3.23 -11.99
C LEU A 434 12.95 -4.07 -11.12
N VAL A 435 11.67 -3.76 -11.17
CA VAL A 435 10.61 -4.54 -10.51
C VAL A 435 9.80 -5.27 -11.58
N THR A 436 9.65 -6.59 -11.47
CA THR A 436 8.80 -7.38 -12.36
C THR A 436 7.32 -7.07 -12.14
N SER A 437 6.45 -7.39 -13.09
CA SER A 437 5.00 -7.31 -12.89
C SER A 437 4.57 -8.04 -11.61
N PRO A 438 3.91 -7.36 -10.65
CA PRO A 438 3.49 -7.98 -9.39
C PRO A 438 2.47 -9.10 -9.61
N LYS A 439 2.50 -10.11 -8.75
CA LYS A 439 1.68 -11.32 -8.85
C LYS A 439 1.02 -11.64 -7.52
N VAL A 440 -0.16 -12.25 -7.58
CA VAL A 440 -0.88 -12.72 -6.40
C VAL A 440 -0.37 -14.11 -5.99
N LYS A 441 -0.58 -14.48 -4.72
CA LYS A 441 -0.35 -15.85 -4.25
C LYS A 441 -1.47 -16.78 -4.72
N TYR A 442 -1.13 -18.02 -5.05
CA TYR A 442 -2.08 -19.08 -5.41
C TYR A 442 -1.97 -20.24 -4.43
N GLU A 443 -3.08 -20.91 -4.14
CA GLU A 443 -3.08 -22.12 -3.33
C GLU A 443 -3.18 -23.33 -4.26
N ILE A 444 -2.18 -24.22 -4.20
CA ILE A 444 -2.16 -25.47 -4.93
C ILE A 444 -2.58 -26.59 -3.99
N LYS A 445 -3.74 -27.18 -4.27
CA LYS A 445 -4.20 -28.40 -3.62
C LYS A 445 -3.83 -29.59 -4.46
N TYR A 446 -2.81 -30.34 -4.05
CA TYR A 446 -2.42 -31.54 -4.79
C TYR A 446 -3.40 -32.68 -4.52
N LEU A 447 -3.78 -33.36 -5.59
CA LEU A 447 -4.71 -34.48 -5.56
C LEU A 447 -3.96 -35.82 -5.52
N PRO A 448 -4.46 -36.82 -4.79
CA PRO A 448 -3.87 -38.15 -4.75
C PRO A 448 -3.86 -38.78 -6.15
N SER A 449 -2.72 -39.38 -6.51
CA SER A 449 -2.54 -40.11 -7.76
C SER A 449 -2.32 -41.59 -7.49
N ALA A 450 -3.14 -42.45 -8.09
CA ALA A 450 -3.02 -43.90 -7.97
C ALA A 450 -1.71 -44.46 -8.57
N LYS A 451 -1.01 -43.69 -9.41
CA LYS A 451 0.22 -44.12 -10.11
C LYS A 451 1.52 -43.76 -9.37
N LYS A 452 1.51 -42.76 -8.49
CA LYS A 452 2.64 -42.36 -7.64
C LYS A 452 2.07 -41.81 -6.32
N PRO A 453 2.19 -42.54 -5.20
CA PRO A 453 1.83 -42.00 -3.89
C PRO A 453 2.70 -40.77 -3.59
N ARG A 454 2.14 -39.80 -2.87
CA ARG A 454 2.83 -38.57 -2.49
C ARG A 454 4.04 -38.91 -1.64
N ALA A 455 5.17 -38.25 -1.88
CA ALA A 455 6.35 -38.41 -1.02
C ALA A 455 6.01 -38.00 0.41
N GLU A 456 6.44 -38.81 1.38
CA GLU A 456 6.20 -38.61 2.81
C GLU A 456 6.77 -37.24 3.24
N GLY A 457 5.94 -36.39 3.85
CA GLY A 457 6.32 -35.04 4.31
C GLY A 457 6.03 -33.86 3.37
N LYS A 458 5.48 -34.06 2.16
CA LYS A 458 5.02 -32.93 1.32
C LYS A 458 3.65 -32.40 1.78
N PRO A 459 3.46 -31.08 1.97
CA PRO A 459 2.23 -30.50 2.52
C PRO A 459 1.06 -30.68 1.54
N GLU A 460 -0.15 -31.02 2.01
CA GLU A 460 -1.32 -31.27 1.15
C GLU A 460 -1.67 -30.10 0.23
N ILE A 461 -1.58 -28.92 0.84
CA ILE A 461 -1.80 -27.61 0.26
C ILE A 461 -0.48 -26.86 0.29
N GLU A 462 -0.12 -26.23 -0.81
CA GLU A 462 1.09 -25.41 -0.93
C GLU A 462 0.70 -24.02 -1.43
N ILE A 463 1.20 -22.98 -0.76
CA ILE A 463 1.04 -21.59 -1.19
C ILE A 463 2.18 -21.28 -2.15
N ILE A 464 1.81 -20.95 -3.38
CA ILE A 464 2.74 -20.60 -4.44
C ILE A 464 2.69 -19.11 -4.67
N GLU A 465 3.83 -18.49 -4.44
CA GLU A 465 3.99 -17.05 -4.56
C GLU A 465 5.02 -16.69 -5.67
N ASP A 466 5.81 -17.67 -6.13
CA ASP A 466 6.70 -17.58 -7.29
C ASP A 466 6.30 -18.64 -8.34
N ILE A 467 6.21 -18.23 -9.60
CA ILE A 467 5.89 -19.09 -10.75
C ILE A 467 6.95 -20.18 -10.96
N SER A 468 8.17 -19.95 -10.50
CA SER A 468 9.26 -20.95 -10.52
C SER A 468 8.92 -22.18 -9.68
N ASN A 469 8.13 -22.00 -8.62
CA ASN A 469 7.67 -23.08 -7.75
C ASN A 469 6.39 -23.75 -8.27
N TRP A 470 5.84 -23.29 -9.40
CA TRP A 470 4.63 -23.86 -9.97
C TRP A 470 4.79 -25.37 -10.24
N PRO A 471 3.85 -26.22 -9.80
CA PRO A 471 3.96 -27.67 -9.96
C PRO A 471 4.07 -28.06 -11.43
N GLY A 472 5.04 -28.94 -11.72
CA GLY A 472 5.24 -29.50 -13.05
C GLY A 472 4.12 -30.46 -13.46
N GLY A 473 4.04 -30.76 -14.76
CA GLY A 473 2.95 -31.55 -15.35
C GLY A 473 2.86 -33.04 -14.95
N GLU A 474 3.67 -33.51 -14.00
CA GLU A 474 3.56 -34.87 -13.46
C GLU A 474 2.57 -34.99 -12.29
N ASP A 475 2.40 -33.92 -11.51
CA ASP A 475 1.52 -33.91 -10.35
C ASP A 475 0.11 -33.48 -10.75
N LYS A 476 -0.90 -34.15 -10.18
CA LYS A 476 -2.30 -33.75 -10.33
C LYS A 476 -2.63 -32.77 -9.22
N PHE A 477 -3.09 -31.56 -9.55
CA PHE A 477 -3.43 -30.55 -8.56
C PHE A 477 -4.64 -29.71 -9.01
N GLU A 478 -5.26 -29.05 -8.05
CA GLU A 478 -6.26 -28.01 -8.25
C GLU A 478 -5.64 -26.67 -7.85
N VAL A 479 -5.87 -25.65 -8.67
CA VAL A 479 -5.44 -24.29 -8.38
C VAL A 479 -6.60 -23.54 -7.74
N ARG A 480 -6.32 -22.83 -6.65
CA ARG A 480 -7.23 -21.86 -6.07
C ARG A 480 -6.59 -20.47 -6.11
N GLU A 481 -7.38 -19.47 -6.49
CA GLU A 481 -6.95 -18.09 -6.58
C GLU A 481 -7.66 -17.23 -5.52
N PRO A 482 -7.02 -16.13 -5.07
CA PRO A 482 -7.59 -15.24 -4.07
C PRO A 482 -8.75 -14.43 -4.65
N MET A 483 -9.84 -14.37 -3.88
CA MET A 483 -11.08 -13.68 -4.25
C MET A 483 -11.33 -12.48 -3.35
N VAL A 484 -11.88 -11.43 -3.95
CA VAL A 484 -12.19 -10.18 -3.26
C VAL A 484 -13.57 -9.68 -3.59
N ASN A 485 -14.12 -8.92 -2.65
CA ASN A 485 -15.32 -8.14 -2.86
C ASN A 485 -14.90 -6.74 -3.35
N CYS A 486 -15.10 -6.49 -4.63
CA CYS A 486 -14.83 -5.20 -5.26
C CYS A 486 -16.10 -4.36 -5.23
N ARG A 487 -16.03 -3.20 -4.58
CA ARG A 487 -17.09 -2.19 -4.54
C ARG A 487 -16.69 -1.04 -5.43
N VAL A 488 -17.52 -0.72 -6.43
CA VAL A 488 -17.34 0.41 -7.33
C VAL A 488 -18.47 1.40 -7.08
N MET A 489 -18.14 2.66 -6.81
CA MET A 489 -19.11 3.75 -6.74
C MET A 489 -18.94 4.66 -7.95
N ALA A 490 -20.03 4.91 -8.67
CA ALA A 490 -20.01 5.77 -9.84
C ALA A 490 -21.41 6.30 -10.16
N PRO A 491 -21.52 7.37 -10.98
CA PRO A 491 -22.80 7.78 -11.53
C PRO A 491 -23.47 6.64 -12.32
N HIS A 492 -24.79 6.51 -12.19
CA HIS A 492 -25.58 5.45 -12.83
C HIS A 492 -25.48 5.45 -14.37
N GLU A 493 -25.15 6.60 -14.97
CA GLU A 493 -24.89 6.74 -16.42
C GLU A 493 -23.77 5.80 -16.91
N TYR A 494 -22.80 5.48 -16.05
CA TYR A 494 -21.67 4.60 -16.38
C TYR A 494 -21.91 3.13 -16.04
N ALA A 495 -23.10 2.76 -15.56
CA ALA A 495 -23.39 1.39 -15.12
C ALA A 495 -23.07 0.33 -16.21
N GLY A 496 -23.40 0.62 -17.47
CA GLY A 496 -23.12 -0.27 -18.60
C GLY A 496 -21.62 -0.58 -18.75
N ALA A 497 -20.79 0.45 -18.70
CA ALA A 497 -19.34 0.32 -18.84
C ALA A 497 -18.71 -0.45 -17.66
N ILE A 498 -19.22 -0.23 -16.44
CA ILE A 498 -18.77 -0.92 -15.23
C ILE A 498 -19.13 -2.40 -15.29
N MET A 499 -20.36 -2.75 -15.69
CA MET A 499 -20.79 -4.14 -15.86
C MET A 499 -19.96 -4.88 -16.91
N GLU A 500 -19.66 -4.23 -18.04
CA GLU A 500 -18.80 -4.80 -19.08
C GLU A 500 -17.38 -5.04 -18.56
N LEU A 501 -16.80 -4.07 -17.84
CA LEU A 501 -15.46 -4.18 -17.26
C LEU A 501 -15.38 -5.33 -16.25
N ILE A 502 -16.33 -5.41 -15.31
CA ILE A 502 -16.36 -6.45 -14.28
C ILE A 502 -16.53 -7.83 -14.92
N THR A 503 -17.40 -7.97 -15.92
CA THR A 503 -17.60 -9.22 -16.65
C THR A 503 -16.33 -9.63 -17.42
N LYS A 504 -15.69 -8.68 -18.14
CA LYS A 504 -14.42 -8.90 -18.85
C LYS A 504 -13.32 -9.39 -17.90
N ARG A 505 -13.37 -8.95 -16.65
CA ARG A 505 -12.41 -9.27 -15.57
C ARG A 505 -12.86 -10.45 -14.69
N ARG A 506 -13.72 -11.32 -15.21
CA ARG A 506 -14.18 -12.56 -14.54
C ARG A 506 -14.90 -12.31 -13.20
N GLY A 507 -15.51 -11.14 -13.04
CA GLY A 507 -16.36 -10.87 -11.89
C GLY A 507 -17.63 -11.70 -11.92
N GLY A 508 -18.06 -12.11 -10.73
CA GLY A 508 -19.31 -12.84 -10.52
C GLY A 508 -20.54 -11.95 -10.62
N SER A 509 -21.65 -12.42 -10.03
CA SER A 509 -22.88 -11.63 -9.94
C SER A 509 -22.62 -10.31 -9.23
N MET A 510 -23.19 -9.24 -9.78
CA MET A 510 -23.09 -7.90 -9.24
C MET A 510 -24.35 -7.55 -8.47
N GLU A 511 -24.19 -7.05 -7.25
CA GLU A 511 -25.26 -6.41 -6.49
C GLU A 511 -25.18 -4.90 -6.72
N THR A 512 -26.31 -4.26 -6.96
CA THR A 512 -26.39 -2.80 -7.14
C THR A 512 -27.23 -2.20 -6.02
N LYS A 513 -26.64 -1.25 -5.28
CA LYS A 513 -27.32 -0.45 -4.27
C LYS A 513 -27.34 1.01 -4.74
N VAL A 514 -28.52 1.60 -4.78
CA VAL A 514 -28.68 3.04 -5.04
C VAL A 514 -28.24 3.79 -3.79
N ILE A 515 -27.29 4.71 -3.94
CA ILE A 515 -26.72 5.51 -2.85
C ILE A 515 -27.47 6.84 -2.78
N ASP A 516 -27.58 7.52 -3.91
CA ASP A 516 -28.43 8.70 -4.11
C ASP A 516 -28.99 8.70 -5.54
N ASP A 517 -29.69 9.77 -5.93
CA ASP A 517 -30.32 9.91 -7.25
C ASP A 517 -29.33 9.71 -8.42
N ASN A 518 -28.04 10.02 -8.22
CA ASN A 518 -27.05 10.01 -9.28
C ASN A 518 -26.02 8.89 -9.13
N ILE A 519 -25.60 8.55 -7.92
CA ILE A 519 -24.51 7.63 -7.60
C ILE A 519 -25.06 6.26 -7.20
N TRP A 520 -24.55 5.22 -7.85
CA TRP A 520 -24.84 3.82 -7.51
C TRP A 520 -23.58 3.13 -7.01
N MET A 521 -23.75 2.18 -6.10
CA MET A 521 -22.70 1.28 -5.63
C MET A 521 -22.91 -0.11 -6.22
N PHE A 522 -21.89 -0.59 -6.91
CA PHE A 522 -21.82 -1.90 -7.54
C PHE A 522 -20.87 -2.79 -6.75
N THR A 523 -21.34 -3.90 -6.23
CA THR A 523 -20.51 -4.87 -5.50
C THR A 523 -20.41 -6.16 -6.29
N ALA A 524 -19.20 -6.60 -6.60
CA ALA A 524 -18.97 -7.85 -7.31
C ALA A 524 -17.81 -8.63 -6.69
N ARG A 525 -17.95 -9.95 -6.61
CA ARG A 525 -16.88 -10.86 -6.20
C ARG A 525 -15.98 -11.14 -7.40
N MET A 526 -14.68 -10.88 -7.28
CA MET A 526 -13.73 -10.93 -8.39
C MET A 526 -12.39 -11.56 -7.96
N PRO A 527 -11.64 -12.18 -8.89
CA PRO A 527 -10.28 -12.62 -8.62
C PRO A 527 -9.33 -11.44 -8.38
N TRP A 528 -8.52 -11.47 -7.31
CA TRP A 528 -7.61 -10.37 -6.98
C TRP A 528 -6.62 -10.06 -8.11
N ALA A 529 -6.15 -11.07 -8.84
CA ALA A 529 -5.24 -10.90 -9.97
C ALA A 529 -5.79 -9.98 -11.07
N GLU A 530 -7.11 -9.97 -11.26
CA GLU A 530 -7.78 -9.15 -12.26
C GLU A 530 -8.00 -7.71 -11.78
N VAL A 531 -8.15 -7.51 -10.46
CA VAL A 531 -8.28 -6.18 -9.82
C VAL A 531 -6.93 -5.48 -9.75
N VAL A 532 -5.85 -6.22 -9.50
CA VAL A 532 -4.50 -5.65 -9.41
C VAL A 532 -3.97 -5.21 -10.78
N THR A 533 -4.34 -5.92 -11.83
CA THR A 533 -3.76 -5.72 -13.17
C THR A 533 -4.61 -4.79 -14.01
N ASP A 534 -4.23 -3.50 -14.05
CA ASP A 534 -4.83 -2.45 -14.90
C ASP A 534 -6.31 -2.12 -14.62
N PHE A 535 -6.89 -2.60 -13.52
CA PHE A 535 -8.31 -2.34 -13.23
C PHE A 535 -8.58 -0.86 -12.94
N HIS A 536 -7.72 -0.21 -12.14
CA HIS A 536 -7.86 1.20 -11.81
C HIS A 536 -7.89 2.08 -13.07
N ASP A 537 -6.91 1.89 -13.96
CA ASP A 537 -6.79 2.68 -15.20
C ASP A 537 -7.98 2.44 -16.15
N GLU A 538 -8.40 1.17 -16.33
CA GLU A 538 -9.56 0.84 -17.18
C GLU A 538 -10.87 1.38 -16.58
N LEU A 539 -11.02 1.35 -15.26
CA LEU A 539 -12.20 1.90 -14.57
C LEU A 539 -12.25 3.42 -14.68
N LYS A 540 -11.14 4.11 -14.40
CA LYS A 540 -11.06 5.57 -14.53
C LYS A 540 -11.29 6.01 -15.97
N SER A 541 -10.69 5.32 -16.95
CA SER A 541 -10.87 5.63 -18.37
C SER A 541 -12.30 5.41 -18.86
N SER A 542 -12.98 4.35 -18.40
CA SER A 542 -14.35 4.03 -18.83
C SER A 542 -15.43 4.89 -18.19
N THR A 543 -15.10 5.56 -17.08
CA THR A 543 -16.04 6.37 -16.28
C THR A 543 -15.67 7.85 -16.24
N ALA A 544 -14.82 8.31 -17.17
CA ALA A 544 -14.30 9.68 -17.23
C ALA A 544 -13.68 10.18 -15.90
N GLY A 545 -13.17 9.26 -15.10
CA GLY A 545 -12.55 9.51 -13.80
C GLY A 545 -13.51 9.55 -12.60
N PHE A 546 -14.83 9.52 -12.82
CA PHE A 546 -15.85 9.67 -11.77
C PHE A 546 -15.97 8.45 -10.86
N ALA A 547 -15.60 7.25 -11.32
CA ALA A 547 -15.70 6.07 -10.48
C ALA A 547 -14.58 6.01 -9.43
N SER A 548 -14.93 5.60 -8.22
CA SER A 548 -13.99 5.11 -7.21
C SER A 548 -14.26 3.64 -6.94
N TYR A 549 -13.24 2.93 -6.45
CA TYR A 549 -13.43 1.56 -6.00
C TYR A 549 -12.68 1.28 -4.71
N ASP A 550 -13.15 0.26 -3.99
CA ASP A 550 -12.48 -0.38 -2.89
C ASP A 550 -12.54 -1.90 -3.10
N ALA A 551 -11.49 -2.61 -2.70
CA ALA A 551 -11.44 -4.06 -2.86
C ALA A 551 -10.88 -4.69 -1.58
N GLN A 552 -11.67 -5.57 -0.97
CA GLN A 552 -11.32 -6.25 0.26
C GLN A 552 -11.33 -7.75 0.06
N ILE A 553 -10.42 -8.44 0.75
CA ILE A 553 -10.39 -9.91 0.75
C ILE A 553 -11.75 -10.42 1.21
N ASP A 554 -12.28 -11.40 0.48
CA ASP A 554 -13.50 -12.07 0.88
C ASP A 554 -13.23 -12.95 2.11
N GLU A 555 -13.55 -12.44 3.30
CA GLU A 555 -13.31 -13.13 4.58
C GLU A 555 -14.04 -14.48 4.67
N GLU A 556 -15.21 -14.61 4.04
CA GLU A 556 -16.00 -15.84 4.09
C GLU A 556 -15.40 -16.93 3.20
N ASN A 557 -14.99 -16.56 1.98
CA ASN A 557 -14.43 -17.49 0.99
C ASN A 557 -13.22 -16.88 0.27
N PRO A 558 -12.05 -16.77 0.94
CA PRO A 558 -10.90 -16.03 0.43
C PRO A 558 -10.25 -16.68 -0.78
N MET A 559 -10.44 -17.99 -0.98
CA MET A 559 -9.81 -18.77 -2.06
C MET A 559 -10.84 -19.57 -2.84
N GLU A 560 -10.89 -19.38 -4.17
CA GLU A 560 -11.80 -20.09 -5.08
C GLU A 560 -11.05 -20.94 -6.10
N LYS A 561 -11.60 -22.10 -6.43
CA LYS A 561 -11.06 -22.98 -7.47
C LYS A 561 -11.13 -22.30 -8.83
N ALA A 562 -9.99 -22.22 -9.52
CA ALA A 562 -9.86 -21.53 -10.79
C ALA A 562 -9.22 -22.40 -11.88
N ASN A 563 -9.65 -22.20 -13.13
CA ASN A 563 -9.13 -22.91 -14.29
C ASN A 563 -7.89 -22.21 -14.88
N LEU A 564 -6.83 -22.16 -14.09
CA LEU A 564 -5.59 -21.43 -14.42
C LEU A 564 -4.52 -22.35 -15.03
N CYS A 565 -3.65 -21.76 -15.83
CA CYS A 565 -2.47 -22.43 -16.37
C CYS A 565 -1.24 -21.52 -16.35
N LYS A 566 -0.06 -22.12 -16.20
CA LYS A 566 1.22 -21.45 -16.43
C LYS A 566 1.46 -21.32 -17.94
N VAL A 567 1.65 -20.08 -18.40
CA VAL A 567 2.06 -19.74 -19.76
C VAL A 567 3.56 -19.48 -19.75
N GLU A 568 4.32 -20.40 -20.31
CA GLU A 568 5.78 -20.31 -20.48
C GLU A 568 6.11 -19.56 -21.77
N ILE A 569 6.97 -18.54 -21.68
CA ILE A 569 7.52 -17.87 -22.86
C ILE A 569 8.86 -18.51 -23.22
N LEU A 570 9.02 -18.93 -24.47
CA LEU A 570 10.21 -19.59 -24.98
C LEU A 570 10.86 -18.76 -26.09
N LEU A 571 12.18 -18.61 -26.02
CA LEU A 571 13.02 -18.06 -27.08
C LEU A 571 13.91 -19.17 -27.62
N ASN A 572 13.72 -19.56 -28.88
CA ASN A 572 14.43 -20.69 -29.50
C ASN A 572 14.31 -22.03 -28.75
N GLY A 573 13.28 -22.19 -27.91
CA GLY A 573 13.06 -23.38 -27.08
C GLY A 573 13.58 -23.26 -25.66
N ASP A 574 14.35 -22.20 -25.34
CA ASP A 574 14.78 -21.89 -23.98
C ASP A 574 13.66 -21.14 -23.26
N VAL A 575 13.25 -21.61 -22.08
CA VAL A 575 12.22 -20.96 -21.25
C VAL A 575 12.79 -19.68 -20.65
N VAL A 576 12.02 -18.60 -20.74
CA VAL A 576 12.28 -17.32 -20.11
C VAL A 576 11.31 -17.16 -18.95
N ASP A 577 11.69 -17.69 -17.78
CA ASP A 577 10.82 -17.77 -16.60
C ASP A 577 10.27 -16.41 -16.17
N VAL A 578 11.07 -15.36 -16.29
CA VAL A 578 10.70 -14.01 -15.86
C VAL A 578 9.55 -13.42 -16.67
N LEU A 579 9.44 -13.79 -17.95
CA LEU A 579 8.33 -13.38 -18.83
C LEU A 579 7.14 -14.34 -18.77
N SER A 580 7.27 -15.44 -18.03
CA SER A 580 6.20 -16.41 -17.87
C SER A 580 5.18 -15.90 -16.84
N PHE A 581 3.91 -16.22 -17.06
CA PHE A 581 2.80 -15.70 -16.26
C PHE A 581 1.71 -16.76 -16.08
N ILE A 582 0.82 -16.53 -15.12
CA ILE A 582 -0.36 -17.37 -14.89
C ILE A 582 -1.55 -16.69 -15.54
N ALA A 583 -2.35 -17.46 -16.26
CA ALA A 583 -3.54 -16.96 -16.92
C ALA A 583 -4.68 -17.97 -16.86
N HIS A 584 -5.91 -17.47 -16.95
CA HIS A 584 -7.07 -18.31 -17.19
C HIS A 584 -6.96 -19.00 -18.55
N ASN A 585 -7.34 -20.28 -18.62
CA ASN A 585 -7.18 -21.09 -19.84
C ASN A 585 -7.84 -20.44 -21.08
N ASP A 586 -8.97 -19.76 -20.91
CA ASP A 586 -9.69 -19.10 -22.01
C ASP A 586 -8.91 -17.93 -22.65
N VAL A 587 -8.07 -17.25 -21.86
CA VAL A 587 -7.35 -16.04 -22.26
C VAL A 587 -5.85 -16.29 -22.48
N ALA A 588 -5.33 -17.45 -22.07
CA ALA A 588 -3.92 -17.82 -22.17
C ALA A 588 -3.35 -17.69 -23.60
N ALA A 589 -4.14 -18.07 -24.62
CA ALA A 589 -3.70 -17.98 -26.01
C ALA A 589 -3.62 -16.54 -26.54
N SER A 590 -4.57 -15.68 -26.17
CA SER A 590 -4.59 -14.28 -26.61
C SER A 590 -3.51 -13.45 -25.90
N GLN A 591 -3.36 -13.61 -24.57
CA GLN A 591 -2.28 -12.98 -23.80
C GLN A 591 -0.90 -13.47 -24.27
N GLY A 592 -0.72 -14.78 -24.44
CA GLY A 592 0.54 -15.34 -24.95
C GLY A 592 0.90 -14.81 -26.34
N ARG A 593 -0.09 -14.59 -27.20
CA ARG A 593 0.12 -13.95 -28.52
C ARG A 593 0.54 -12.49 -28.40
N SER A 594 -0.07 -11.74 -27.47
CA SER A 594 0.29 -10.34 -27.22
C SER A 594 1.75 -10.21 -26.79
N VAL A 595 2.19 -11.02 -25.83
CA VAL A 595 3.60 -11.05 -25.37
C VAL A 595 4.55 -11.46 -26.49
N CYS A 596 4.20 -12.50 -27.27
CA CYS A 596 4.99 -12.92 -28.43
C CYS A 596 5.17 -11.81 -29.46
N LYS A 597 4.12 -11.02 -29.72
CA LYS A 597 4.13 -9.91 -30.68
C LYS A 597 4.99 -8.75 -30.17
N LYS A 598 4.84 -8.35 -28.91
CA LYS A 598 5.70 -7.31 -28.29
C LYS A 598 7.18 -7.70 -28.38
N LEU A 599 7.51 -8.94 -28.04
CA LEU A 599 8.89 -9.45 -28.17
C LEU A 599 9.40 -9.43 -29.62
N GLU A 600 8.54 -9.67 -30.61
CA GLU A 600 8.91 -9.61 -32.03
C GLU A 600 9.26 -8.18 -32.48
N GLU A 601 8.56 -7.18 -31.97
CA GLU A 601 8.78 -5.76 -32.29
C GLU A 601 10.07 -5.22 -31.66
N VAL A 602 10.41 -5.74 -30.48
CA VAL A 602 11.49 -5.23 -29.65
C VAL A 602 12.81 -5.97 -29.89
N LEU A 603 12.78 -7.28 -30.15
CA LEU A 603 13.99 -8.07 -30.32
C LEU A 603 14.73 -7.68 -31.61
N PRO A 604 16.05 -7.37 -31.53
CA PRO A 604 16.83 -7.06 -32.71
C PRO A 604 16.94 -8.28 -33.62
N ARG A 605 16.96 -8.04 -34.93
CA ARG A 605 17.21 -9.10 -35.91
C ARG A 605 18.61 -9.68 -35.71
N GLN A 606 18.76 -10.98 -35.92
CA GLN A 606 20.05 -11.67 -35.86
C GLN A 606 20.38 -12.40 -37.17
N GLN A 607 21.56 -13.01 -37.27
CA GLN A 607 21.94 -13.79 -38.47
C GLN A 607 21.11 -15.08 -38.63
N PHE A 608 20.46 -15.51 -37.55
CA PHE A 608 19.56 -16.66 -37.48
C PHE A 608 18.13 -16.24 -37.11
N LYS A 609 17.20 -17.15 -37.37
CA LYS A 609 15.76 -16.96 -37.12
C LYS A 609 15.53 -17.10 -35.62
N ILE A 610 14.86 -16.13 -35.00
CA ILE A 610 14.45 -16.23 -33.59
C ILE A 610 13.00 -16.69 -33.56
N ALA A 611 12.74 -17.85 -32.95
CA ALA A 611 11.40 -18.34 -32.71
C ALA A 611 10.96 -17.90 -31.30
N ILE A 612 9.88 -17.13 -31.24
CA ILE A 612 9.24 -16.72 -29.98
C ILE A 612 7.99 -17.55 -29.84
N GLN A 613 7.82 -18.24 -28.71
CA GLN A 613 6.70 -19.17 -28.51
C GLN A 613 6.09 -18.96 -27.13
N ALA A 614 4.78 -19.04 -27.02
CA ALA A 614 4.08 -19.18 -25.76
C ALA A 614 3.56 -20.62 -25.65
N LYS A 615 3.84 -21.28 -24.53
CA LYS A 615 3.46 -22.66 -24.25
C LYS A 615 2.59 -22.70 -22.99
N ALA A 616 1.43 -23.31 -23.09
CA ALA A 616 0.56 -23.57 -21.94
C ALA A 616 0.20 -25.06 -21.93
N GLN A 617 0.18 -25.70 -20.75
CA GLN A 617 -0.16 -27.12 -20.59
C GLN A 617 0.60 -28.05 -21.58
N ASN A 618 1.91 -27.86 -21.73
CA ASN A 618 2.75 -28.61 -22.67
C ASN A 618 2.42 -28.47 -24.17
N ARG A 619 1.59 -27.49 -24.55
CA ARG A 619 1.26 -27.17 -25.95
C ARG A 619 1.64 -25.74 -26.30
N ILE A 620 2.17 -25.52 -27.50
CA ILE A 620 2.40 -24.17 -28.04
C ILE A 620 1.04 -23.54 -28.38
N VAL A 621 0.70 -22.45 -27.70
CA VAL A 621 -0.56 -21.70 -27.88
C VAL A 621 -0.39 -20.49 -28.79
N ALA A 622 0.80 -19.88 -28.82
CA ALA A 622 1.13 -18.78 -29.72
C ALA A 622 2.57 -18.88 -30.21
N ARG A 623 2.84 -18.30 -31.38
CA ARG A 623 4.18 -18.26 -31.98
C ARG A 623 4.36 -17.00 -32.83
N SER A 624 5.46 -16.31 -32.60
CA SER A 624 5.98 -15.21 -33.41
C SER A 624 7.38 -15.52 -33.92
N THR A 625 7.89 -14.74 -34.86
CA THR A 625 9.22 -14.98 -35.44
C THR A 625 9.89 -13.70 -35.90
N VAL A 626 11.06 -13.41 -35.33
CA VAL A 626 11.93 -12.37 -35.86
C VAL A 626 12.72 -12.93 -37.05
N GLN A 627 12.59 -12.27 -38.20
CA GLN A 627 13.26 -12.69 -39.43
C GLN A 627 14.77 -12.43 -39.37
N PRO A 628 15.60 -13.38 -39.83
CA PRO A 628 17.04 -13.20 -39.84
C PRO A 628 17.49 -12.15 -40.86
N TYR A 629 18.61 -11.48 -40.58
CA TYR A 629 19.34 -10.72 -41.59
C TYR A 629 19.63 -11.59 -42.82
N ARG A 630 19.36 -11.04 -44.00
CA ARG A 630 19.59 -11.72 -45.27
C ARG A 630 20.50 -10.85 -46.13
N LYS A 631 21.76 -11.26 -46.23
CA LYS A 631 22.64 -10.76 -47.28
C LYS A 631 22.17 -11.29 -48.63
N ASP A 632 22.11 -10.42 -49.62
CA ASP A 632 21.94 -10.86 -51.01
C ASP A 632 23.24 -11.49 -51.50
N VAL A 633 23.31 -12.82 -51.43
CA VAL A 633 24.49 -13.59 -51.85
C VAL A 633 24.61 -13.69 -53.38
N LEU A 634 23.56 -13.27 -54.11
CA LEU A 634 23.54 -13.29 -55.57
C LEU A 634 24.11 -12.02 -56.18
N VAL A 635 24.42 -11.00 -55.36
CA VAL A 635 25.02 -9.73 -55.80
C VAL A 635 26.40 -9.58 -55.17
N LYS A 636 27.44 -9.45 -56.01
CA LYS A 636 28.81 -9.16 -55.58
C LYS A 636 29.28 -7.90 -56.29
N SER A 637 29.63 -6.86 -55.51
CA SER A 637 30.08 -5.56 -56.03
C SER A 637 29.12 -4.94 -57.06
N GLY A 638 27.81 -4.98 -56.80
CA GLY A 638 26.77 -4.43 -57.67
C GLY A 638 26.44 -5.26 -58.92
N LYS A 639 27.10 -6.39 -59.15
CA LYS A 639 26.84 -7.29 -60.29
C LYS A 639 26.27 -8.63 -59.84
N MET A 640 25.33 -9.17 -60.61
CA MET A 640 24.73 -10.47 -60.33
C MET A 640 25.76 -11.60 -60.57
N VAL A 641 25.96 -12.44 -59.56
CA VAL A 641 26.92 -13.53 -59.58
C VAL A 641 26.43 -14.63 -60.53
N GLY A 642 27.29 -15.01 -61.47
CA GLY A 642 27.10 -16.19 -62.32
C GLY A 642 26.44 -15.97 -63.68
N GLY A 643 26.07 -14.76 -64.09
CA GLY A 643 25.72 -14.44 -65.49
C GLY A 643 24.90 -15.51 -66.24
N GLY A 644 23.76 -15.96 -65.68
CA GLY A 644 22.91 -17.01 -66.25
C GLY A 644 23.12 -18.43 -65.69
N ASP A 645 24.27 -18.73 -65.09
CA ASP A 645 24.57 -20.04 -64.49
C ASP A 645 23.80 -20.27 -63.18
N MET A 646 22.78 -21.11 -63.26
CA MET A 646 21.93 -21.48 -62.13
C MET A 646 22.64 -22.34 -61.08
N SER A 647 23.69 -23.09 -61.45
CA SER A 647 24.43 -23.97 -60.54
C SER A 647 25.19 -23.17 -59.48
N ARG A 648 25.91 -22.11 -59.91
CA ARG A 648 26.63 -21.20 -58.99
C ARG A 648 25.68 -20.47 -58.03
N LYS A 649 24.52 -20.02 -58.52
CA LYS A 649 23.48 -19.39 -57.68
C LYS A 649 22.96 -20.35 -56.61
N LYS A 650 22.64 -21.59 -56.99
CA LYS A 650 22.19 -22.64 -56.04
C LYS A 650 23.24 -22.92 -54.97
N LYS A 651 24.51 -23.08 -55.34
CA LYS A 651 25.60 -23.35 -54.39
C LYS A 651 25.77 -22.25 -53.33
N LEU A 652 25.63 -20.98 -53.73
CA LEU A 652 25.69 -19.84 -52.80
C LEU A 652 24.50 -19.80 -51.85
N LEU A 653 23.29 -20.08 -52.35
CA LEU A 653 22.07 -20.16 -51.54
C LEU A 653 22.12 -21.34 -50.55
N GLU A 654 22.63 -22.50 -50.97
CA GLU A 654 22.84 -23.66 -50.10
C GLU A 654 23.86 -23.37 -49.01
N LYS A 655 24.99 -22.72 -49.34
CA LYS A 655 25.99 -22.31 -48.36
C LYS A 655 25.41 -21.33 -47.33
N GLN A 656 24.59 -20.37 -47.77
CA GLN A 656 23.89 -19.45 -46.86
C GLN A 656 22.88 -20.19 -45.98
N LYS A 657 22.08 -21.10 -46.54
CA LYS A 657 21.11 -21.92 -45.78
C LYS A 657 21.81 -22.79 -44.72
N ALA A 658 22.89 -23.47 -45.09
CA ALA A 658 23.66 -24.30 -44.17
C ALA A 658 24.30 -23.47 -43.04
N GLY A 659 24.86 -22.29 -43.36
CA GLY A 659 25.39 -21.36 -42.36
C GLY A 659 24.31 -20.90 -41.37
N LYS A 660 23.13 -20.49 -41.86
CA LYS A 660 22.01 -20.12 -41.00
C LYS A 660 21.50 -21.27 -40.14
N LYS A 661 21.49 -22.50 -40.67
CA LYS A 661 21.09 -23.71 -39.92
C LYS A 661 22.06 -24.00 -38.77
N LYS A 662 23.37 -23.80 -38.96
CA LYS A 662 24.37 -23.92 -37.89
C LYS A 662 24.17 -22.87 -36.79
N MET A 663 23.74 -21.65 -37.15
CA MET A 663 23.50 -20.56 -36.20
C MET A 663 22.11 -20.62 -35.54
N ALA A 664 21.20 -21.49 -35.99
CA ALA A 664 19.80 -21.50 -35.56
C ALA A 664 19.56 -21.91 -34.09
N GLY A 665 20.55 -22.55 -33.45
CA GLY A 665 20.52 -22.88 -32.02
C GLY A 665 21.27 -21.86 -31.15
N GLY A 666 21.56 -20.66 -31.67
CA GLY A 666 22.19 -19.61 -30.87
C GLY A 666 21.28 -19.17 -29.73
N LYS A 667 21.85 -19.07 -28.53
CA LYS A 667 21.17 -18.51 -27.36
C LYS A 667 20.83 -17.05 -27.64
N VAL A 668 19.55 -16.69 -27.52
CA VAL A 668 19.10 -15.31 -27.69
C VAL A 668 19.32 -14.60 -26.37
N VAL A 669 20.19 -13.59 -26.36
CA VAL A 669 20.35 -12.71 -25.20
C VAL A 669 19.29 -11.62 -25.31
N LEU A 670 18.42 -11.55 -24.32
CA LEU A 670 17.44 -10.47 -24.18
C LEU A 670 18.14 -9.27 -23.55
N SER A 671 18.16 -8.14 -24.24
CA SER A 671 18.68 -6.89 -23.65
C SER A 671 17.72 -6.37 -22.58
N GLN A 672 18.24 -5.72 -21.53
CA GLN A 672 17.43 -5.11 -20.48
C GLN A 672 16.35 -4.15 -21.02
N ALA A 673 16.71 -3.29 -21.98
CA ALA A 673 15.75 -2.38 -22.62
C ALA A 673 14.59 -3.14 -23.32
N ALA A 674 14.91 -4.29 -23.92
CA ALA A 674 13.91 -5.12 -24.56
C ALA A 674 12.96 -5.77 -23.55
N PHE A 675 13.53 -6.28 -22.46
CA PHE A 675 12.77 -6.80 -21.34
C PHE A 675 11.84 -5.72 -20.74
N ASN A 676 12.35 -4.51 -20.52
CA ASN A 676 11.58 -3.39 -19.98
C ASN A 676 10.38 -3.07 -20.85
N SER A 677 10.53 -2.96 -22.17
CA SER A 677 9.38 -2.66 -23.05
C SER A 677 8.28 -3.73 -23.08
N VAL A 678 8.58 -4.94 -22.59
CA VAL A 678 7.60 -6.03 -22.51
C VAL A 678 6.90 -6.05 -21.15
N ILE A 679 7.62 -5.72 -20.07
CA ILE A 679 7.10 -5.67 -18.69
C ILE A 679 6.43 -4.33 -18.38
N THR A 680 7.05 -3.23 -18.77
CA THR A 680 6.52 -1.88 -18.68
C THR A 680 5.58 -1.67 -19.87
N LYS A 681 4.40 -1.12 -19.61
CA LYS A 681 3.39 -0.89 -20.65
C LYS A 681 3.88 0.06 -21.73
#